data_AF-A0A140H9H6-F1
#
_entry.id   AF-A0A140H9H6-F1
#
_cell.length_a   1.000
_cell.length_b   1.000
_cell.length_c   1.000
_cell.angle_alpha   90.00
_cell.angle_beta   90.00
_cell.angle_gamma   90.00
#
_symmetry.space_group_name_H-M   'P 1'
#
loop_
_entity.id
_entity.type
_entity.pdbx_description
1 polymer ?
#
loop_
_entity_poly.entity_id
_entity_poly.type
_entity_poly.pdbx_seq_one_letter_code
_entity_poly.pdbx_strand_id
1 'polypeptide(L)'
;MQINQKRKVNKLSMKTQQIPNQFIVKKIVNTGSPKVKLGQTFTLKINALGPKKMGLVELNNGLTVLVPNTKLGDLVKVKLEKILATKNNQTPKIMILGTLVQLIQKSSKSAQNLEVGQIVTVTIKKKGPKNSGLGNIVNDPNDFPIIVPNVKAVETVQVKITKIKLNYAFGLPVFVQNTNTDASLEKSSLVLENFQKTKAFLTSLETSDKKKKLYHVVLPLAASNYNSFFTFKLNGNLLFVKKSLGVELGDHILIKFLRIREKFSIAQVVKILQKTKSSPVWLNSMQPSDKNFFKSLCVNTKTFEGADKKLLVFNKKNLSFSIFRKQEKYQKIAKTKSQQQKKVKTILKKMIHSSMHYGERAIRCNANMRSYIWLRKKGKNKNRPLLKRGRHIINLFKTYKSLKKSLLQLSKYAANGQTFLFVGTKKSASSLVARTAVLSQTSFFVNSRWLGGMLTNWKTILKSISQIKPILKEKQKVIQNLLFSRQRIKDRLLGKVNNLRKKSRKLMIKGKKLIFQLQQNPNNFIETNQLILKQKNLILLQNKNYIAKYSLISMKEQKILLIMNSLKLSLNDLQLQKKYLKNQILNAKKELSEFKQLFLIGQELAKLKNSVLDSGKAIWSVSYEKFSQFNNSTNKLVPNPSVEILNQIINIYYKKLNFNNVFNTNESKSTSTQPVLLSKLLDKFLAYLPFMKKYLILSYTRLNKKEKNLRQLNNSINFLIQNYKAFQSKAFIYKSALQTISSKLLVHQKVLRNLKLKLKAMSSEQRLLKFLPKLRYVPTTKAKMYQRVELLMKKFVDPKMSYVIDQIYDQKLKSTSKKMAAARKQKWQRLEKYFGGVTQMSRMNTKQISNNVAIIIGQQEEMNAVRECQKLGIKMFTVVDTNCNPQFSDHIIPANDDSGTSMEYILGQMLTYIRLAQKLKRKISFVTYK
;
A
#
# COMPACT_ATOMS: atom_id res chain seq x y z
N MET A 1 47.48 1.45 -1.71
CA MET A 1 46.02 1.61 -1.96
C MET A 1 45.22 0.69 -1.04
N GLN A 2 44.89 1.18 0.16
CA GLN A 2 44.05 0.48 1.14
C GLN A 2 42.60 0.95 0.98
N ILE A 3 41.77 0.14 0.31
CA ILE A 3 40.31 0.31 0.30
C ILE A 3 39.69 -1.08 0.40
N ASN A 4 39.10 -1.37 1.57
CA ASN A 4 37.85 -2.12 1.78
C ASN A 4 37.84 -2.95 3.07
N GLN A 5 37.67 -2.27 4.21
CA GLN A 5 36.94 -2.81 5.35
C GLN A 5 36.21 -1.66 6.08
N LYS A 6 34.87 -1.60 6.00
CA LYS A 6 33.96 -1.41 7.15
C LYS A 6 32.49 -1.23 6.72
N ARG A 7 31.70 -2.22 7.16
CA ARG A 7 30.35 -2.10 7.76
C ARG A 7 29.16 -1.63 6.90
N LYS A 8 28.34 -2.64 6.57
CA LYS A 8 26.87 -2.59 6.54
C LYS A 8 26.31 -1.83 7.76
N VAL A 9 25.46 -0.83 7.52
CA VAL A 9 24.05 -0.69 7.99
C VAL A 9 23.62 0.72 7.59
N ASN A 10 22.78 0.87 6.55
CA ASN A 10 21.90 2.03 6.43
C ASN A 10 20.60 1.66 5.71
N LYS A 11 19.51 1.75 6.46
CA LYS A 11 18.12 1.61 6.03
C LYS A 11 17.65 2.95 5.45
N LEU A 12 17.17 2.90 4.21
CA LEU A 12 15.96 3.56 3.69
C LEU A 12 15.51 4.84 4.43
N SER A 13 15.97 5.98 3.95
CA SER A 13 15.37 7.29 4.19
C SER A 13 14.13 7.49 3.29
N MET A 14 12.94 7.29 3.84
CA MET A 14 11.69 7.82 3.26
C MET A 14 11.36 9.13 3.99
N LYS A 15 11.55 10.25 3.29
CA LYS A 15 11.05 11.57 3.66
C LYS A 15 9.52 11.52 3.77
N THR A 16 8.98 11.49 4.99
CA THR A 16 7.58 11.82 5.24
C THR A 16 7.48 13.34 5.43
N GLN A 17 6.99 14.03 4.41
CA GLN A 17 6.54 15.41 4.51
C GLN A 17 5.44 15.50 5.56
N GLN A 18 5.66 16.38 6.54
CA GLN A 18 4.71 16.79 7.55
C GLN A 18 3.49 17.44 6.88
N ILE A 19 2.29 16.95 7.21
CA ILE A 19 1.03 17.66 6.97
C ILE A 19 0.81 18.57 8.19
N PRO A 20 0.58 19.88 8.02
CA PRO A 20 0.39 20.79 9.15
C PRO A 20 -0.98 20.55 9.82
N ASN A 21 -0.94 20.10 11.07
CA ASN A 21 -2.09 20.06 12.00
C ASN A 21 -2.50 21.47 12.48
N GLN A 22 -2.61 22.45 11.57
CA GLN A 22 -3.00 23.83 11.93
C GLN A 22 -4.52 24.07 11.90
N PHE A 23 -5.34 23.12 11.44
CA PHE A 23 -6.76 23.39 11.18
C PHE A 23 -7.76 23.06 12.31
N ILE A 24 -7.31 22.57 13.47
CA ILE A 24 -8.23 22.21 14.58
C ILE A 24 -8.16 23.20 15.77
N VAL A 25 -7.17 24.09 15.82
CA VAL A 25 -6.96 24.99 16.98
C VAL A 25 -7.80 26.28 16.91
N LYS A 26 -8.33 26.67 15.75
CA LYS A 26 -8.93 28.00 15.57
C LYS A 26 -10.35 28.21 16.11
N LYS A 27 -10.97 27.29 16.85
CA LYS A 27 -12.39 27.45 17.24
C LYS A 27 -12.76 27.38 18.71
N ILE A 28 -11.81 27.24 19.65
CA ILE A 28 -12.13 27.22 21.09
C ILE A 28 -10.98 27.82 21.91
N VAL A 29 -10.72 29.12 21.78
CA VAL A 29 -9.94 29.88 22.77
C VAL A 29 -10.47 31.31 22.78
N ASN A 30 -11.49 31.57 23.58
CA ASN A 30 -11.88 32.91 23.99
C ASN A 30 -12.34 32.83 25.45
N THR A 31 -11.37 32.69 26.35
CA THR A 31 -11.47 33.00 27.78
C THR A 31 -10.07 33.42 28.21
N GLY A 32 -9.92 34.69 28.60
CA GLY A 32 -8.64 35.33 28.92
C GLY A 32 -7.86 34.57 29.98
N SER A 33 -6.69 34.05 29.61
CA SER A 33 -5.61 33.59 30.48
C SER A 33 -4.37 33.30 29.61
N PRO A 34 -3.13 33.37 30.15
CA PRO A 34 -1.91 33.46 29.36
C PRO A 34 -1.72 32.26 28.41
N LYS A 35 -1.36 32.56 27.15
CA LYS A 35 -1.16 31.59 26.07
C LYS A 35 0.03 30.67 26.37
N VAL A 36 -0.24 29.47 26.88
CA VAL A 36 0.76 28.40 27.03
C VAL A 36 1.21 27.93 25.64
N LYS A 37 2.48 28.14 25.28
CA LYS A 37 3.06 27.67 24.00
C LYS A 37 3.78 26.33 24.19
N LEU A 38 3.62 25.44 23.21
CA LEU A 38 4.39 24.19 23.13
C LEU A 38 5.90 24.51 23.04
N GLY A 39 6.71 23.81 23.82
CA GLY A 39 8.17 23.98 23.89
C GLY A 39 8.67 24.91 25.00
N GLN A 40 7.80 25.66 25.69
CA GLN A 40 8.18 26.46 26.86
C GLN A 40 8.49 25.57 28.08
N THR A 41 9.44 26.01 28.90
CA THR A 41 9.81 25.36 30.17
C THR A 41 9.16 26.07 31.36
N PHE A 42 8.53 25.32 32.25
CA PHE A 42 7.90 25.82 33.48
C PHE A 42 8.51 25.14 34.71
N THR A 43 8.59 25.85 35.82
CA THR A 43 8.91 25.29 37.15
C THR A 43 7.61 24.96 37.86
N LEU A 44 7.38 23.68 38.13
CA LEU A 44 6.14 23.16 38.69
C LEU A 44 6.42 22.31 39.93
N LYS A 45 5.61 22.47 40.97
CA LYS A 45 5.61 21.61 42.17
C LYS A 45 4.60 20.46 41.98
N ILE A 46 5.02 19.22 42.20
CA ILE A 46 4.17 18.04 41.99
C ILE A 46 3.17 17.87 43.15
N ASN A 47 1.89 18.12 42.89
CA ASN A 47 0.82 18.14 43.90
C ASN A 47 0.11 16.78 44.10
N ALA A 48 0.17 15.89 43.11
CA ALA A 48 -0.43 14.56 43.21
C ALA A 48 0.33 13.53 42.37
N LEU A 49 0.23 12.26 42.75
CA LEU A 49 0.86 11.13 42.05
C LEU A 49 -0.19 10.18 41.47
N GLY A 50 -0.08 9.92 40.17
CA GLY A 50 -0.90 8.97 39.42
C GLY A 50 -0.17 7.65 39.11
N PRO A 51 -0.82 6.71 38.41
CA PRO A 51 -0.25 5.41 38.09
C PRO A 51 1.04 5.53 37.27
N LYS A 52 1.97 4.58 37.46
CA LYS A 52 3.31 4.56 36.82
C LYS A 52 4.19 5.78 37.17
N LYS A 53 4.15 6.26 38.42
CA LYS A 53 4.96 7.39 38.91
C LYS A 53 4.79 8.67 38.07
N MET A 54 3.56 8.93 37.62
CA MET A 54 3.23 10.15 36.89
C MET A 54 2.82 11.26 37.87
N GLY A 55 3.62 12.32 37.95
CA GLY A 55 3.26 13.55 38.64
C GLY A 55 2.13 14.29 37.92
N LEU A 56 1.20 14.81 38.71
CA LEU A 56 0.04 15.57 38.28
C LEU A 56 0.11 16.96 38.91
N VAL A 57 0.03 17.98 38.06
CA VAL A 57 -0.05 19.39 38.47
C VAL A 57 -1.26 20.02 37.81
N GLU A 58 -2.16 20.57 38.61
CA GLU A 58 -3.30 21.34 38.11
C GLU A 58 -2.89 22.82 38.13
N LEU A 59 -2.89 23.45 36.95
CA LEU A 59 -2.63 24.88 36.81
C LEU A 59 -3.91 25.67 37.06
N ASN A 60 -3.79 26.93 37.49
CA ASN A 60 -4.92 27.82 37.82
C ASN A 60 -5.95 27.98 36.68
N ASN A 61 -5.57 27.68 35.43
CA ASN A 61 -6.42 27.79 34.25
C ASN A 61 -7.23 26.50 33.97
N GLY A 62 -7.29 25.56 34.92
CA GLY A 62 -7.99 24.27 34.76
C GLY A 62 -7.26 23.26 33.87
N LEU A 63 -6.00 23.52 33.51
CA LEU A 63 -5.14 22.64 32.71
C LEU A 63 -4.39 21.67 33.62
N THR A 64 -4.43 20.37 33.31
CA THR A 64 -3.67 19.36 34.05
C THR A 64 -2.39 19.00 33.30
N VAL A 65 -1.24 19.24 33.92
CA VAL A 65 0.08 18.84 33.41
C VAL A 65 0.45 17.47 33.96
N LEU A 66 0.87 16.59 33.05
CA LEU A 66 1.35 15.24 33.33
C LEU A 66 2.87 15.20 33.17
N VAL A 67 3.58 14.82 34.23
CA VAL A 67 5.04 14.72 34.26
C VAL A 67 5.45 13.29 34.62
N PRO A 68 6.23 12.58 33.78
CA PRO A 68 6.66 11.23 34.09
C PRO A 68 7.83 11.21 35.09
N ASN A 69 7.93 10.13 35.87
CA ASN A 69 9.06 9.80 36.76
C ASN A 69 9.35 10.83 37.88
N THR A 70 8.31 11.33 38.54
CA THR A 70 8.43 12.32 39.64
C THR A 70 7.90 11.77 40.95
N LYS A 71 8.37 12.30 42.09
CA LYS A 71 7.80 12.04 43.42
C LYS A 71 6.84 13.16 43.84
N LEU A 72 6.00 12.87 44.85
CA LEU A 72 5.10 13.85 45.44
C LEU A 72 5.92 14.95 46.14
N GLY A 73 5.62 16.22 45.86
CA GLY A 73 6.31 17.36 46.45
C GLY A 73 7.60 17.82 45.74
N ASP A 74 8.09 17.09 44.73
CA ASP A 74 9.26 17.52 43.95
C ASP A 74 8.99 18.86 43.24
N LEU A 75 10.00 19.73 43.21
CA LEU A 75 9.98 20.97 42.44
C LEU A 75 10.79 20.76 41.16
N VAL A 76 10.11 20.79 40.00
CA VAL A 76 10.64 20.28 38.73
C VAL A 76 10.51 21.31 37.62
N LYS A 77 11.55 21.47 36.80
CA LYS A 77 11.51 22.20 35.52
C LYS A 77 11.05 21.25 34.41
N VAL A 78 9.94 21.57 33.75
CA VAL A 78 9.25 20.72 32.77
C VAL A 78 9.08 21.45 31.44
N LYS A 79 9.40 20.78 30.33
CA LYS A 79 9.16 21.27 28.97
C LYS A 79 7.85 20.70 28.42
N LEU A 80 6.97 21.56 27.92
CA LEU A 80 5.67 21.11 27.39
C LEU A 80 5.80 20.59 25.97
N GLU A 81 5.44 19.33 25.73
CA GLU A 81 5.56 18.71 24.41
C GLU A 81 4.23 18.62 23.66
N LYS A 82 3.13 18.34 24.38
CA LYS A 82 1.87 17.99 23.72
C LYS A 82 0.63 18.36 24.53
N ILE A 83 -0.38 18.91 23.85
CA ILE A 83 -1.71 19.16 24.42
C ILE A 83 -2.68 18.07 23.94
N LEU A 84 -3.43 17.49 24.86
CA LEU A 84 -4.37 16.39 24.68
C LEU A 84 -5.77 16.84 25.13
N ALA A 85 -6.73 16.93 24.21
CA ALA A 85 -8.12 17.24 24.54
C ALA A 85 -8.96 15.95 24.55
N THR A 86 -9.68 15.69 25.65
CA THR A 86 -10.61 14.55 25.75
C THR A 86 -12.06 15.01 25.55
N LYS A 87 -12.82 14.32 24.68
CA LYS A 87 -14.25 14.59 24.44
C LYS A 87 -15.09 13.66 25.31
N ASN A 88 -15.45 14.11 26.52
CA ASN A 88 -16.55 13.53 27.29
C ASN A 88 -17.67 14.57 27.44
N ASN A 89 -18.93 14.11 27.39
CA ASN A 89 -20.14 14.91 27.18
C ASN A 89 -20.50 15.97 28.24
N GLN A 90 -19.63 16.30 29.20
CA GLN A 90 -19.98 17.25 30.27
C GLN A 90 -18.92 18.31 30.59
N THR A 91 -17.77 18.37 29.90
CA THR A 91 -16.83 19.53 29.78
C THR A 91 -15.52 19.04 29.15
N PRO A 92 -14.87 19.78 28.23
CA PRO A 92 -13.58 19.36 27.68
C PRO A 92 -12.47 19.56 28.73
N LYS A 93 -11.97 18.47 29.33
CA LYS A 93 -10.73 18.51 30.11
C LYS A 93 -9.53 18.47 29.17
N ILE A 94 -8.70 19.51 29.22
CA ILE A 94 -7.47 19.64 28.44
C ILE A 94 -6.30 19.22 29.33
N MET A 95 -5.58 18.19 28.88
CA MET A 95 -4.38 17.67 29.56
C MET A 95 -3.14 18.02 28.75
N ILE A 96 -2.03 18.32 29.41
CA ILE A 96 -0.76 18.65 28.76
C ILE A 96 0.29 17.64 29.21
N LEU A 97 0.99 17.02 28.26
CA LEU A 97 2.12 16.15 28.54
C LEU A 97 3.41 16.96 28.52
N GLY A 98 4.18 16.87 29.59
CA GLY A 98 5.49 17.53 29.72
C GLY A 98 6.59 16.55 30.05
N THR A 99 7.79 16.79 29.51
CA THR A 99 9.00 16.04 29.83
C THR A 99 9.77 16.75 30.93
N LEU A 100 10.25 15.98 31.91
CA LEU A 100 11.12 16.45 32.97
C LEU A 100 12.47 16.91 32.36
N VAL A 101 12.85 18.17 32.57
CA VAL A 101 14.12 18.75 32.10
C VAL A 101 15.15 18.75 33.22
N GLN A 102 14.76 19.25 34.40
CA GLN A 102 15.66 19.38 35.54
C GLN A 102 14.85 19.26 36.84
N LEU A 103 15.41 18.58 37.83
CA LEU A 103 14.85 18.52 39.18
C LEU A 103 15.53 19.60 40.03
N ILE A 104 14.76 20.54 40.57
CA ILE A 104 15.27 21.75 41.26
C ILE A 104 15.41 21.48 42.75
N GLN A 105 14.41 20.85 43.37
CA GLN A 105 14.44 20.52 44.80
C GLN A 105 13.78 19.15 45.02
N LYS A 106 14.49 18.24 45.67
CA LYS A 106 13.94 16.96 46.16
C LYS A 106 13.10 17.23 47.41
N SER A 107 11.88 16.72 47.45
CA SER A 107 11.08 16.78 48.68
C SER A 107 11.70 15.90 49.78
N SER A 108 11.95 16.48 50.95
CA SER A 108 12.51 15.81 52.13
C SER A 108 11.45 15.19 53.06
N LYS A 109 10.16 15.32 52.73
CA LYS A 109 9.05 14.74 53.51
C LYS A 109 8.44 13.55 52.78
N SER A 110 8.89 12.34 53.11
CA SER A 110 8.17 11.09 52.84
C SER A 110 7.62 10.53 54.15
N ALA A 111 6.69 11.24 54.77
CA ALA A 111 5.84 10.64 55.79
C ALA A 111 4.62 10.05 55.09
N GLN A 112 4.75 8.83 54.52
CA GLN A 112 3.67 7.87 54.19
C GLN A 112 4.21 6.75 53.28
N ASN A 113 4.28 5.52 53.81
CA ASN A 113 4.64 4.29 53.08
C ASN A 113 3.47 3.78 52.22
N LEU A 114 2.94 4.61 51.31
CA LEU A 114 1.81 4.27 50.46
C LEU A 114 2.19 4.33 48.98
N GLU A 115 2.01 3.22 48.25
CA GLU A 115 2.29 3.16 46.82
C GLU A 115 1.03 3.08 45.95
N VAL A 116 1.04 3.77 44.80
CA VAL A 116 -0.07 3.73 43.83
C VAL A 116 -0.17 2.33 43.22
N GLY A 117 -1.24 1.60 43.54
CA GLY A 117 -1.52 0.25 43.07
C GLY A 117 -1.52 -0.82 44.17
N GLN A 118 -1.05 -0.46 45.37
CA GLN A 118 -1.09 -1.29 46.58
C GLN A 118 -2.56 -1.56 47.00
N ILE A 119 -2.82 -2.77 47.52
CA ILE A 119 -4.11 -3.15 48.09
C ILE A 119 -3.96 -3.01 49.61
N VAL A 120 -4.84 -2.23 50.22
CA VAL A 120 -4.82 -1.92 51.65
C VAL A 120 -6.22 -2.12 52.23
N THR A 121 -6.30 -2.60 53.46
CA THR A 121 -7.55 -2.72 54.23
C THR A 121 -7.88 -1.38 54.87
N VAL A 122 -9.09 -0.88 54.60
CA VAL A 122 -9.52 0.45 55.02
C VAL A 122 -10.81 0.34 55.85
N THR A 123 -10.80 0.90 57.06
CA THR A 123 -11.99 1.07 57.91
C THR A 123 -12.71 2.36 57.54
N ILE A 124 -13.93 2.25 56.99
CA ILE A 124 -14.73 3.41 56.56
C ILE A 124 -15.44 4.02 57.77
N LYS A 125 -14.91 5.13 58.28
CA LYS A 125 -15.44 5.85 59.46
C LYS A 125 -16.72 6.63 59.14
N LYS A 126 -16.82 7.30 57.98
CA LYS A 126 -17.97 8.19 57.62
C LYS A 126 -18.27 8.20 56.10
N LYS A 127 -19.48 8.60 55.71
CA LYS A 127 -19.83 8.89 54.30
C LYS A 127 -19.47 10.33 53.93
N GLY A 128 -18.80 10.49 52.79
CA GLY A 128 -18.50 11.76 52.13
C GLY A 128 -19.41 12.07 50.93
N PRO A 129 -19.16 13.20 50.24
CA PRO A 129 -19.99 13.68 49.14
C PRO A 129 -20.04 12.71 47.96
N LYS A 130 -21.22 12.57 47.31
CA LYS A 130 -21.48 11.63 46.19
C LYS A 130 -21.32 10.14 46.55
N ASN A 131 -21.80 9.71 47.71
CA ASN A 131 -21.76 8.31 48.17
C ASN A 131 -20.35 7.69 48.26
N SER A 132 -19.31 8.49 48.48
CA SER A 132 -17.97 7.97 48.77
C SER A 132 -17.82 7.67 50.27
N GLY A 133 -17.20 6.56 50.66
CA GLY A 133 -16.75 6.33 52.03
C GLY A 133 -15.41 7.04 52.29
N LEU A 134 -15.28 7.72 53.42
CA LEU A 134 -14.00 8.14 53.98
C LEU A 134 -13.58 7.14 55.05
N GLY A 135 -12.39 6.59 54.90
CA GLY A 135 -11.84 5.63 55.83
C GLY A 135 -10.33 5.68 55.91
N ASN A 136 -9.78 5.11 56.96
CA ASN A 136 -8.34 5.13 57.23
C ASN A 136 -7.78 3.71 57.17
N ILE A 137 -6.48 3.59 56.97
CA ILE A 137 -5.81 2.30 56.86
C ILE A 137 -5.81 1.64 58.24
N VAL A 138 -6.11 0.34 58.27
CA VAL A 138 -5.99 -0.46 59.49
C VAL A 138 -4.50 -0.54 59.86
N ASN A 139 -4.13 -0.03 61.04
CA ASN A 139 -2.78 0.04 61.62
C ASN A 139 -1.82 1.13 61.09
N ASP A 140 -2.33 2.27 60.60
CA ASP A 140 -1.48 3.42 60.24
C ASP A 140 -1.37 4.44 61.40
N PRO A 141 -0.17 4.71 61.96
CA PRO A 141 0.02 5.65 63.07
C PRO A 141 -0.26 7.12 62.70
N ASN A 142 -0.37 7.46 61.41
CA ASN A 142 -0.56 8.84 60.94
C ASN A 142 -2.01 9.18 60.52
N ASP A 143 -2.96 8.28 60.75
CA ASP A 143 -4.40 8.40 60.43
C ASP A 143 -4.70 8.96 59.02
N PHE A 144 -3.96 8.47 58.00
CA PHE A 144 -4.02 9.03 56.65
C PHE A 144 -5.34 8.67 55.90
N PRO A 145 -6.14 9.66 55.47
CA PRO A 145 -7.48 9.39 54.97
C PRO A 145 -7.51 8.89 53.51
N ILE A 146 -8.35 7.88 53.26
CA ILE A 146 -8.62 7.28 51.96
C ILE A 146 -10.09 7.48 51.57
N ILE A 147 -10.30 8.00 50.36
CA ILE A 147 -11.62 8.22 49.76
C ILE A 147 -11.95 7.08 48.79
N VAL A 148 -13.07 6.39 49.04
CA VAL A 148 -13.50 5.21 48.28
C VAL A 148 -14.91 5.44 47.71
N PRO A 149 -15.12 5.38 46.38
CA PRO A 149 -16.44 5.67 45.79
C PRO A 149 -17.43 4.51 45.93
N ASN A 150 -18.72 4.84 46.11
CA ASN A 150 -19.86 3.91 46.10
C ASN A 150 -19.83 2.81 47.18
N VAL A 151 -19.38 3.13 48.40
CA VAL A 151 -19.35 2.19 49.52
C VAL A 151 -20.28 2.66 50.64
N LYS A 152 -21.07 1.75 51.21
CA LYS A 152 -21.95 2.01 52.37
C LYS A 152 -21.09 2.01 53.65
N ALA A 153 -21.44 2.81 54.66
CA ALA A 153 -20.69 2.88 55.91
C ALA A 153 -21.01 1.66 56.80
N VAL A 154 -20.21 0.60 56.68
CA VAL A 154 -20.08 -0.58 57.57
C VAL A 154 -18.66 -1.19 57.33
N GLU A 155 -18.09 -1.89 58.30
CA GLU A 155 -16.66 -2.21 58.53
C GLU A 155 -15.80 -2.84 57.41
N THR A 156 -14.47 -2.75 57.62
CA THR A 156 -13.28 -3.03 56.76
C THR A 156 -13.49 -3.48 55.31
N VAL A 157 -12.96 -2.69 54.37
CA VAL A 157 -13.00 -2.99 52.92
C VAL A 157 -11.57 -3.05 52.36
N GLN A 158 -11.28 -4.06 51.53
CA GLN A 158 -10.03 -4.09 50.76
C GLN A 158 -10.11 -3.15 49.56
N VAL A 159 -9.17 -2.21 49.50
CA VAL A 159 -9.19 -1.11 48.55
C VAL A 159 -7.85 -1.01 47.83
N LYS A 160 -7.88 -0.90 46.51
CA LYS A 160 -6.70 -0.64 45.68
C LYS A 160 -6.47 0.86 45.51
N ILE A 161 -5.29 1.35 45.88
CA ILE A 161 -4.94 2.77 45.78
C ILE A 161 -4.72 3.18 44.31
N THR A 162 -5.33 4.28 43.90
CA THR A 162 -5.32 4.77 42.50
C THR A 162 -4.62 6.11 42.31
N LYS A 163 -4.67 7.00 43.31
CA LYS A 163 -4.04 8.33 43.27
C LYS A 163 -3.71 8.76 44.70
N ILE A 164 -2.54 9.36 44.88
CA ILE A 164 -2.08 9.89 46.18
C ILE A 164 -1.94 11.41 46.08
N LYS A 165 -2.44 12.14 47.08
CA LYS A 165 -2.23 13.58 47.27
C LYS A 165 -1.50 13.82 48.59
N LEU A 166 -1.09 15.06 48.84
CA LEU A 166 -0.36 15.44 50.05
C LEU A 166 -1.04 15.00 51.36
N ASN A 167 -2.37 15.09 51.45
CA ASN A 167 -3.09 14.89 52.71
C ASN A 167 -4.13 13.75 52.67
N TYR A 168 -4.29 13.06 51.54
CA TYR A 168 -5.24 11.94 51.38
C TYR A 168 -4.96 11.11 50.12
N ALA A 169 -5.56 9.92 50.04
CA ALA A 169 -5.51 9.06 48.85
C ALA A 169 -6.89 8.66 48.32
N PHE A 170 -6.95 8.25 47.05
CA PHE A 170 -8.15 7.68 46.42
C PHE A 170 -7.96 6.20 46.19
N GLY A 171 -8.99 5.41 46.52
CA GLY A 171 -8.98 3.97 46.33
C GLY A 171 -10.24 3.43 45.67
N LEU A 172 -10.13 2.25 45.04
CA LEU A 172 -11.26 1.51 44.47
C LEU A 172 -11.47 0.18 45.22
N PRO A 173 -12.71 -0.20 45.57
CA PRO A 173 -12.97 -1.45 46.28
C PRO A 173 -12.65 -2.65 45.39
N VAL A 174 -12.01 -3.67 45.97
CA VAL A 174 -11.69 -4.93 45.30
C VAL A 174 -12.69 -5.99 45.76
N PHE A 175 -13.51 -6.52 44.84
CA PHE A 175 -14.42 -7.63 45.14
C PHE A 175 -13.64 -8.94 45.10
N VAL A 176 -13.41 -9.55 46.26
CA VAL A 176 -12.82 -10.89 46.37
C VAL A 176 -13.96 -11.91 46.30
N GLN A 177 -13.92 -12.82 45.33
CA GLN A 177 -14.79 -13.98 45.30
C GLN A 177 -14.23 -15.00 46.31
N ASN A 178 -14.80 -15.03 47.52
CA ASN A 178 -14.53 -16.09 48.47
C ASN A 178 -15.60 -17.18 48.33
N THR A 179 -15.11 -18.41 48.27
CA THR A 179 -15.82 -19.68 48.31
C THR A 179 -16.40 -19.93 49.70
N ASN A 180 -17.62 -20.47 49.72
CA ASN A 180 -18.37 -21.10 50.83
C ASN A 180 -18.99 -20.16 51.87
N THR A 181 -20.33 -20.05 51.85
CA THR A 181 -21.26 -20.71 52.81
C THR A 181 -22.72 -20.35 52.47
N ASP A 182 -23.59 -21.36 52.61
CA ASP A 182 -25.02 -21.35 52.35
C ASP A 182 -25.78 -20.45 53.34
N ALA A 183 -26.46 -19.40 52.84
CA ALA A 183 -27.58 -18.72 53.54
C ALA A 183 -28.29 -17.63 52.69
N SER A 184 -28.22 -17.65 51.35
CA SER A 184 -28.83 -16.58 50.53
C SER A 184 -29.50 -17.04 49.23
N LEU A 185 -29.99 -18.29 49.20
CA LEU A 185 -30.64 -18.87 48.02
C LEU A 185 -32.13 -18.55 47.87
N GLU A 186 -32.82 -18.00 48.88
CA GLU A 186 -34.27 -17.79 48.79
C GLU A 186 -34.72 -16.42 48.25
N LYS A 187 -33.87 -15.38 48.31
CA LYS A 187 -34.22 -14.05 47.76
C LYS A 187 -33.79 -13.84 46.31
N SER A 188 -32.85 -14.65 45.81
CA SER A 188 -32.42 -14.61 44.41
C SER A 188 -33.28 -15.46 43.49
N SER A 189 -33.90 -16.54 43.97
CA SER A 189 -34.75 -17.44 43.19
C SER A 189 -36.03 -16.74 42.71
N LEU A 190 -36.70 -15.95 43.57
CA LEU A 190 -37.88 -15.16 43.22
C LEU A 190 -37.59 -14.08 42.15
N VAL A 191 -36.41 -13.46 42.19
CA VAL A 191 -36.03 -12.43 41.19
C VAL A 191 -35.63 -13.08 39.86
N LEU A 192 -35.04 -14.27 39.89
CA LEU A 192 -34.68 -15.05 38.70
C LEU A 192 -35.89 -15.68 38.01
N GLU A 193 -36.88 -16.18 38.74
CA GLU A 193 -38.15 -16.66 38.16
C GLU A 193 -38.95 -15.53 37.50
N ASN A 194 -39.04 -14.36 38.14
CA ASN A 194 -39.72 -13.19 37.57
C ASN A 194 -39.02 -12.65 36.32
N PHE A 195 -37.69 -12.77 36.24
CA PHE A 195 -36.93 -12.48 35.01
C PHE A 195 -37.09 -13.54 33.92
N GLN A 196 -37.27 -14.81 34.28
CA GLN A 196 -37.46 -15.89 33.32
C GLN A 196 -38.86 -15.87 32.70
N LYS A 197 -39.93 -15.62 33.48
CA LYS A 197 -41.31 -15.48 32.98
C LYS A 197 -41.47 -14.30 32.02
N THR A 198 -40.84 -13.15 32.31
CA THR A 198 -40.85 -11.98 31.41
C THR A 198 -40.03 -12.19 30.14
N LYS A 199 -38.95 -12.98 30.21
CA LYS A 199 -38.14 -13.34 29.04
C LYS A 199 -38.85 -14.35 28.15
N ALA A 200 -39.56 -15.31 28.73
CA ALA A 200 -40.39 -16.30 28.02
C ALA A 200 -41.56 -15.66 27.25
N PHE A 201 -42.26 -14.70 27.87
CA PHE A 201 -43.33 -13.91 27.22
C PHE A 201 -42.81 -13.16 25.98
N LEU A 202 -41.65 -12.49 26.08
CA LEU A 202 -41.06 -11.73 24.96
C LEU A 202 -40.48 -12.62 23.85
N THR A 203 -40.13 -13.87 24.13
CA THR A 203 -39.65 -14.83 23.11
C THR A 203 -40.78 -15.47 22.28
N SER A 204 -42.02 -15.48 22.77
CA SER A 204 -43.17 -16.05 22.04
C SER A 204 -43.79 -15.11 20.98
N LEU A 205 -43.44 -13.82 21.00
CA LEU A 205 -43.89 -12.82 20.01
C LEU A 205 -42.87 -12.70 18.86
N GLU A 206 -43.32 -12.84 17.61
CA GLU A 206 -42.45 -12.72 16.44
C GLU A 206 -41.82 -11.31 16.34
N THR A 207 -40.48 -11.25 16.33
CA THR A 207 -39.72 -9.99 16.38
C THR A 207 -39.31 -9.50 14.99
N SER A 208 -39.72 -8.27 14.65
CA SER A 208 -39.31 -7.62 13.40
C SER A 208 -37.90 -7.01 13.48
N ASP A 209 -37.52 -6.51 14.66
CA ASP A 209 -36.29 -5.71 14.83
C ASP A 209 -35.79 -5.73 16.30
N LYS A 210 -34.87 -6.65 16.63
CA LYS A 210 -34.35 -6.87 18.01
C LYS A 210 -33.67 -5.64 18.63
N LYS A 211 -33.29 -4.63 17.84
CA LYS A 211 -32.67 -3.38 18.33
C LYS A 211 -33.68 -2.29 18.73
N LYS A 212 -34.94 -2.38 18.27
CA LYS A 212 -35.97 -1.34 18.51
C LYS A 212 -37.12 -1.79 19.42
N LYS A 213 -37.13 -3.06 19.87
CA LYS A 213 -38.21 -3.68 20.67
C LYS A 213 -39.60 -3.52 20.02
N LEU A 214 -39.71 -3.90 18.73
CA LEU A 214 -40.95 -3.87 17.97
C LEU A 214 -41.44 -5.30 17.66
N TYR A 215 -42.73 -5.55 17.89
CA TYR A 215 -43.34 -6.87 17.85
C TYR A 215 -44.52 -6.91 16.88
N HIS A 216 -44.67 -8.01 16.15
CA HIS A 216 -45.83 -8.27 15.31
C HIS A 216 -46.97 -8.83 16.15
N VAL A 217 -48.15 -8.22 16.03
CA VAL A 217 -49.37 -8.69 16.70
C VAL A 217 -50.53 -8.57 15.74
N VAL A 218 -51.39 -9.59 15.71
CA VAL A 218 -52.70 -9.53 15.05
C VAL A 218 -53.72 -9.21 16.12
N LEU A 219 -54.52 -8.16 15.93
CA LEU A 219 -55.60 -7.86 16.86
C LEU A 219 -56.73 -8.88 16.70
N PRO A 220 -57.07 -9.67 17.71
CA PRO A 220 -58.15 -10.65 17.59
C PRO A 220 -59.50 -9.94 17.46
N LEU A 221 -60.40 -10.52 16.67
CA LEU A 221 -61.77 -10.01 16.48
C LEU A 221 -62.57 -10.00 17.79
N ALA A 222 -62.23 -10.88 18.74
CA ALA A 222 -62.84 -10.99 20.07
C ALA A 222 -62.19 -10.08 21.14
N ALA A 223 -61.31 -9.14 20.78
CA ALA A 223 -60.69 -8.25 21.77
C ALA A 223 -61.73 -7.28 22.36
N SER A 224 -61.75 -7.18 23.70
CA SER A 224 -62.63 -6.25 24.40
C SER A 224 -62.13 -4.81 24.27
N ASN A 225 -63.06 -3.87 24.31
CA ASN A 225 -62.78 -2.44 24.23
C ASN A 225 -62.80 -1.84 25.63
N TYR A 226 -61.66 -1.31 26.10
CA TYR A 226 -61.58 -0.61 27.38
C TYR A 226 -60.95 0.77 27.20
N ASN A 227 -61.75 1.82 27.33
CA ASN A 227 -61.38 3.21 27.06
C ASN A 227 -60.62 3.35 25.72
N SER A 228 -59.43 3.96 25.77
CA SER A 228 -58.55 4.18 24.62
C SER A 228 -57.70 2.96 24.22
N PHE A 229 -58.01 1.76 24.71
CA PHE A 229 -57.24 0.54 24.47
C PHE A 229 -58.10 -0.62 23.95
N PHE A 230 -57.50 -1.46 23.11
CA PHE A 230 -57.97 -2.83 22.85
C PHE A 230 -57.34 -3.76 23.88
N THR A 231 -58.15 -4.61 24.49
CA THR A 231 -57.75 -5.51 25.57
C THR A 231 -58.01 -6.96 25.22
N PHE A 232 -56.98 -7.80 25.34
CA PHE A 232 -57.12 -9.24 25.15
C PHE A 232 -56.01 -9.98 25.87
N LYS A 233 -56.24 -11.25 26.21
CA LYS A 233 -55.23 -12.12 26.83
C LYS A 233 -54.31 -12.70 25.76
N LEU A 234 -53.01 -12.61 25.99
CA LEU A 234 -51.96 -13.26 25.18
C LEU A 234 -51.12 -14.11 26.12
N ASN A 235 -51.18 -15.43 25.97
CA ASN A 235 -50.44 -16.41 26.77
C ASN A 235 -50.56 -16.19 28.29
N GLY A 236 -51.78 -15.96 28.77
CA GLY A 236 -52.09 -15.74 30.19
C GLY A 236 -51.94 -14.31 30.70
N ASN A 237 -51.27 -13.42 29.96
CA ASN A 237 -51.07 -12.01 30.34
C ASN A 237 -52.03 -11.07 29.62
N LEU A 238 -52.61 -10.10 30.33
CA LEU A 238 -53.56 -9.14 29.76
C LEU A 238 -52.82 -8.03 28.97
N LEU A 239 -53.08 -7.90 27.67
CA LEU A 239 -52.43 -6.90 26.82
C LEU A 239 -53.38 -5.74 26.51
N PHE A 240 -52.93 -4.51 26.81
CA PHE A 240 -53.60 -3.26 26.48
C PHE A 240 -52.89 -2.59 25.30
N VAL A 241 -53.53 -2.55 24.14
CA VAL A 241 -52.99 -1.90 22.93
C VAL A 241 -53.71 -0.59 22.66
N LYS A 242 -52.97 0.53 22.65
CA LYS A 242 -53.58 1.87 22.49
C LYS A 242 -54.20 2.04 21.10
N LYS A 243 -55.49 2.38 21.03
CA LYS A 243 -56.23 2.73 19.81
C LYS A 243 -55.62 3.99 19.18
N SER A 244 -54.72 3.79 18.22
CA SER A 244 -53.95 4.87 17.60
C SER A 244 -53.65 4.50 16.15
N LEU A 245 -53.54 5.48 15.25
CA LEU A 245 -53.32 5.28 13.81
C LEU A 245 -54.50 4.63 13.03
N GLY A 246 -55.73 4.67 13.57
CA GLY A 246 -56.94 4.19 12.87
C GLY A 246 -57.00 2.67 12.70
N VAL A 247 -56.52 1.95 13.72
CA VAL A 247 -56.42 0.49 13.77
C VAL A 247 -57.77 -0.12 14.13
N GLU A 248 -58.19 -1.14 13.38
CA GLU A 248 -59.43 -1.88 13.60
C GLU A 248 -59.14 -3.32 14.09
N LEU A 249 -60.15 -3.99 14.63
CA LEU A 249 -60.03 -5.41 15.05
C LEU A 249 -59.76 -6.28 13.81
N GLY A 250 -58.84 -7.23 13.92
CA GLY A 250 -58.35 -8.05 12.80
C GLY A 250 -57.12 -7.50 12.08
N ASP A 251 -56.71 -6.24 12.32
CA ASP A 251 -55.54 -5.66 11.66
C ASP A 251 -54.21 -6.31 12.10
N HIS A 252 -53.30 -6.47 11.13
CA HIS A 252 -51.92 -6.85 11.41
C HIS A 252 -51.11 -5.61 11.75
N ILE A 253 -50.62 -5.52 12.98
CA ILE A 253 -49.98 -4.32 13.52
C ILE A 253 -48.58 -4.58 14.08
N LEU A 254 -47.74 -3.55 14.01
CA LEU A 254 -46.47 -3.46 14.73
C LEU A 254 -46.66 -2.65 15.99
N ILE A 255 -46.40 -3.27 17.14
CA ILE A 255 -46.54 -2.64 18.44
C ILE A 255 -45.19 -2.47 19.15
N LYS A 256 -45.13 -1.47 20.02
CA LYS A 256 -44.03 -1.22 20.94
C LYS A 256 -44.56 -1.20 22.36
N PHE A 257 -44.01 -2.05 23.22
CA PHE A 257 -44.34 -2.03 24.65
C PHE A 257 -43.86 -0.74 25.30
N LEU A 258 -44.77 -0.08 26.01
CA LEU A 258 -44.49 1.08 26.87
C LEU A 258 -44.21 0.64 28.30
N ARG A 259 -44.99 -0.33 28.82
CA ARG A 259 -44.88 -0.84 30.19
C ARG A 259 -45.22 -2.32 30.21
N ILE A 260 -44.42 -3.13 30.90
CA ILE A 260 -44.63 -4.58 31.07
C ILE A 260 -44.64 -4.84 32.57
N ARG A 261 -45.71 -5.47 33.08
CA ARG A 261 -45.84 -5.96 34.45
C ARG A 261 -46.17 -7.45 34.44
N GLU A 262 -46.14 -8.08 35.61
CA GLU A 262 -46.34 -9.53 35.75
C GLU A 262 -47.70 -10.01 35.23
N LYS A 263 -48.79 -9.27 35.47
CA LYS A 263 -50.16 -9.67 35.07
C LYS A 263 -50.68 -8.99 33.79
N PHE A 264 -50.11 -7.85 33.40
CA PHE A 264 -50.56 -7.09 32.23
C PHE A 264 -49.44 -6.27 31.57
N SER A 265 -49.64 -5.94 30.29
CA SER A 265 -48.69 -5.15 29.50
C SER A 265 -49.40 -4.08 28.67
N ILE A 266 -48.78 -2.91 28.52
CA ILE A 266 -49.31 -1.78 27.75
C ILE A 266 -48.41 -1.54 26.54
N ALA A 267 -49.02 -1.46 25.35
CA ALA A 267 -48.33 -1.27 24.08
C ALA A 267 -48.96 -0.15 23.22
N GLN A 268 -48.12 0.50 22.43
CA GLN A 268 -48.51 1.52 21.46
C GLN A 268 -48.34 0.98 20.04
N VAL A 269 -49.29 1.29 19.15
CA VAL A 269 -49.19 0.93 17.74
C VAL A 269 -48.23 1.89 17.03
N VAL A 270 -47.22 1.31 16.38
CA VAL A 270 -46.19 2.05 15.62
C VAL A 270 -46.53 2.08 14.14
N LYS A 271 -47.07 1.00 13.59
CA LYS A 271 -47.41 0.90 12.16
C LYS A 271 -48.43 -0.21 11.89
N ILE A 272 -49.39 0.04 11.00
CA ILE A 272 -50.26 -1.00 10.43
C ILE A 272 -49.55 -1.64 9.23
N LEU A 273 -49.49 -2.97 9.20
CA LEU A 273 -48.83 -3.75 8.15
C LEU A 273 -49.80 -4.16 7.04
N GLN A 274 -50.98 -4.62 7.42
CA GLN A 274 -52.09 -4.95 6.52
C GLN A 274 -53.38 -4.52 7.21
N LYS A 275 -54.19 -3.74 6.50
CA LYS A 275 -55.53 -3.37 6.94
C LYS A 275 -56.49 -4.47 6.49
N THR A 276 -57.41 -4.91 7.35
CA THR A 276 -58.55 -5.70 6.90
C THR A 276 -59.28 -4.84 5.87
N LYS A 277 -59.36 -5.33 4.63
CA LYS A 277 -60.26 -4.71 3.67
C LYS A 277 -61.64 -5.11 4.17
N SER A 278 -62.47 -4.15 4.58
CA SER A 278 -63.90 -4.36 4.49
C SER A 278 -64.16 -4.83 3.06
N SER A 279 -64.61 -6.07 2.93
CA SER A 279 -64.99 -6.63 1.64
C SER A 279 -66.02 -5.69 1.03
N PRO A 280 -65.81 -5.13 -0.17
CA PRO A 280 -66.93 -4.52 -0.87
C PRO A 280 -67.95 -5.64 -1.13
N VAL A 281 -69.21 -5.37 -0.80
CA VAL A 281 -70.40 -6.24 -0.89
C VAL A 281 -70.75 -6.64 -2.34
N TRP A 282 -69.78 -6.65 -3.26
CA TRP A 282 -69.99 -6.90 -4.69
C TRP A 282 -69.07 -7.99 -5.27
N LEU A 283 -68.74 -9.00 -4.46
CA LEU A 283 -67.99 -10.19 -4.88
C LEU A 283 -68.78 -11.51 -4.72
N ASN A 284 -70.07 -11.43 -4.37
CA ASN A 284 -70.98 -12.57 -4.32
C ASN A 284 -71.83 -12.76 -5.60
N SER A 285 -71.53 -12.05 -6.69
CA SER A 285 -72.32 -12.10 -7.93
C SER A 285 -71.55 -12.47 -9.20
N MET A 286 -70.38 -13.12 -9.09
CA MET A 286 -69.58 -13.49 -10.27
C MET A 286 -69.44 -15.01 -10.41
N GLN A 287 -69.86 -15.55 -11.56
CA GLN A 287 -69.98 -16.98 -11.82
C GLN A 287 -68.62 -17.72 -11.87
N PRO A 288 -68.61 -19.06 -11.66
CA PRO A 288 -67.41 -19.87 -11.47
C PRO A 288 -66.47 -20.00 -12.68
N SER A 289 -66.89 -19.59 -13.88
CA SER A 289 -66.14 -19.75 -15.14
C SER A 289 -64.94 -18.79 -15.28
N ASP A 290 -64.94 -17.65 -14.59
CA ASP A 290 -63.84 -16.65 -14.69
C ASP A 290 -62.63 -16.94 -13.78
N LYS A 291 -62.75 -17.92 -12.86
CA LYS A 291 -61.65 -18.29 -11.95
C LYS A 291 -60.60 -19.20 -12.60
N ASN A 292 -60.92 -19.90 -13.69
CA ASN A 292 -59.99 -20.81 -14.36
C ASN A 292 -59.10 -20.11 -15.41
N PHE A 293 -59.46 -18.91 -15.87
CA PHE A 293 -58.65 -18.14 -16.82
C PHE A 293 -57.43 -17.46 -16.17
N PHE A 294 -57.49 -17.16 -14.87
CA PHE A 294 -56.40 -16.49 -14.14
C PHE A 294 -55.33 -17.43 -13.57
N LYS A 295 -55.58 -18.75 -13.55
CA LYS A 295 -54.60 -19.76 -13.11
C LYS A 295 -53.61 -20.19 -14.21
N SER A 296 -53.94 -20.00 -15.49
CA SER A 296 -53.08 -20.40 -16.63
C SER A 296 -52.01 -19.36 -17.03
N LEU A 297 -52.10 -18.12 -16.54
CA LEU A 297 -51.21 -17.01 -16.92
C LEU A 297 -49.98 -16.83 -16.02
N CYS A 298 -49.80 -17.67 -15.01
CA CYS A 298 -48.73 -17.56 -14.02
C CYS A 298 -47.73 -18.73 -14.06
N VAL A 299 -47.45 -19.30 -15.23
CA VAL A 299 -46.27 -20.17 -15.42
C VAL A 299 -45.67 -19.87 -16.79
N ASN A 300 -44.66 -18.99 -16.84
CA ASN A 300 -43.53 -19.03 -17.78
C ASN A 300 -42.73 -17.71 -17.74
N THR A 301 -41.68 -17.67 -16.94
CA THR A 301 -40.58 -16.69 -17.09
C THR A 301 -39.23 -17.35 -16.84
N LYS A 302 -38.84 -18.28 -17.71
CA LYS A 302 -37.42 -18.64 -17.92
C LYS A 302 -37.19 -18.96 -19.39
N THR A 303 -36.00 -18.58 -19.87
CA THR A 303 -35.40 -18.82 -21.19
C THR A 303 -35.88 -17.93 -22.34
N PHE A 304 -34.99 -17.05 -22.82
CA PHE A 304 -34.88 -16.61 -24.22
C PHE A 304 -33.47 -16.02 -24.40
N GLU A 305 -32.48 -16.92 -24.42
CA GLU A 305 -31.21 -16.74 -25.13
C GLU A 305 -31.26 -17.73 -26.31
N GLY A 306 -31.18 -17.22 -27.55
CA GLY A 306 -31.16 -18.03 -28.78
C GLY A 306 -32.31 -17.73 -29.74
N ALA A 307 -32.00 -17.65 -31.04
CA ALA A 307 -32.86 -17.29 -32.20
C ALA A 307 -33.06 -15.76 -32.35
N ASP A 308 -32.68 -15.07 -33.44
CA ASP A 308 -32.61 -15.46 -34.84
C ASP A 308 -31.45 -14.77 -35.61
N LYS A 309 -30.77 -15.59 -36.42
CA LYS A 309 -29.69 -15.22 -37.36
C LYS A 309 -30.12 -15.36 -38.83
N LYS A 310 -31.42 -15.50 -39.13
CA LYS A 310 -31.93 -15.67 -40.51
C LYS A 310 -33.04 -14.66 -40.79
N LEU A 311 -32.68 -13.44 -41.21
CA LEU A 311 -33.57 -12.47 -41.87
C LEU A 311 -32.76 -11.26 -42.34
N LEU A 312 -31.77 -11.47 -43.20
CA LEU A 312 -31.02 -10.38 -43.83
C LEU A 312 -30.71 -10.69 -45.30
N VAL A 313 -31.75 -10.70 -46.12
CA VAL A 313 -31.67 -10.25 -47.51
C VAL A 313 -32.96 -9.46 -47.72
N PHE A 314 -32.94 -8.12 -47.67
CA PHE A 314 -33.95 -7.28 -48.35
C PHE A 314 -33.55 -5.79 -48.31
N ASN A 315 -33.37 -5.26 -49.53
CA ASN A 315 -33.24 -3.90 -50.05
C ASN A 315 -32.85 -2.69 -49.16
N LYS A 316 -31.68 -2.11 -49.51
CA LYS A 316 -31.11 -0.85 -49.03
C LYS A 316 -31.86 0.35 -49.63
N LYS A 317 -32.81 0.94 -48.90
CA LYS A 317 -33.12 2.40 -48.95
C LYS A 317 -34.14 2.87 -47.89
N ASN A 318 -34.94 1.97 -47.28
CA ASN A 318 -36.03 2.37 -46.36
C ASN A 318 -36.04 1.69 -44.96
N LEU A 319 -35.01 0.93 -44.58
CA LEU A 319 -35.08 0.02 -43.43
C LEU A 319 -34.94 0.64 -42.02
N SER A 320 -34.40 1.86 -41.88
CA SER A 320 -34.16 2.44 -40.53
C SER A 320 -35.44 2.90 -39.82
N PHE A 321 -36.56 3.07 -40.55
CA PHE A 321 -37.82 3.59 -40.02
C PHE A 321 -38.92 2.54 -39.78
N SER A 322 -38.91 1.41 -40.51
CA SER A 322 -39.93 0.37 -40.35
C SER A 322 -39.80 -0.36 -39.01
N ILE A 323 -38.56 -0.56 -38.53
CA ILE A 323 -38.25 -1.23 -37.26
C ILE A 323 -38.68 -0.37 -36.05
N PHE A 324 -38.53 0.96 -36.14
CA PHE A 324 -38.99 1.88 -35.09
C PHE A 324 -40.52 1.95 -35.01
N ARG A 325 -41.22 1.91 -36.15
CA ARG A 325 -42.70 1.88 -36.19
C ARG A 325 -43.27 0.53 -35.78
N LYS A 326 -42.64 -0.59 -36.14
CA LYS A 326 -43.08 -1.95 -35.73
C LYS A 326 -42.88 -2.16 -34.23
N GLN A 327 -41.74 -1.83 -33.65
CA GLN A 327 -41.54 -1.93 -32.19
C GLN A 327 -42.45 -0.99 -31.37
N GLU A 328 -42.76 0.22 -31.87
CA GLU A 328 -43.77 1.08 -31.24
C GLU A 328 -45.20 0.55 -31.39
N LYS A 329 -45.54 -0.12 -32.49
CA LYS A 329 -46.86 -0.75 -32.69
C LYS A 329 -47.08 -1.86 -31.66
N TYR A 330 -46.12 -2.79 -31.50
CA TYR A 330 -46.24 -3.89 -30.52
C TYR A 330 -46.23 -3.40 -29.06
N GLN A 331 -45.57 -2.28 -28.73
CA GLN A 331 -45.63 -1.68 -27.38
C GLN A 331 -46.85 -0.77 -27.12
N LYS A 332 -47.61 -0.40 -28.15
CA LYS A 332 -48.83 0.43 -28.04
C LYS A 332 -50.07 -0.41 -27.74
N ILE A 333 -50.09 -1.68 -28.14
CA ILE A 333 -51.28 -2.56 -28.05
C ILE A 333 -51.61 -2.95 -26.58
N ALA A 334 -50.68 -2.82 -25.64
CA ALA A 334 -50.87 -3.26 -24.24
C ALA A 334 -51.02 -2.15 -23.16
N LYS A 335 -51.16 -0.86 -23.52
CA LYS A 335 -51.28 0.24 -22.53
C LYS A 335 -52.67 0.85 -22.52
N THR A 336 -53.43 0.63 -21.44
CA THR A 336 -54.78 1.20 -21.25
C THR A 336 -54.79 2.73 -21.41
N LYS A 337 -55.83 3.29 -22.04
CA LYS A 337 -56.00 4.76 -22.28
C LYS A 337 -55.76 5.58 -20.99
N SER A 338 -56.19 5.07 -19.84
CA SER A 338 -55.99 5.66 -18.50
C SER A 338 -54.50 5.81 -18.11
N GLN A 339 -53.65 4.81 -18.39
CA GLN A 339 -52.22 4.90 -18.10
C GLN A 339 -51.50 5.92 -18.98
N GLN A 340 -51.94 6.08 -20.24
CA GLN A 340 -51.37 7.08 -21.15
C GLN A 340 -51.72 8.50 -20.71
N GLN A 341 -52.97 8.74 -20.30
CA GLN A 341 -53.40 10.03 -19.75
C GLN A 341 -52.65 10.38 -18.46
N LYS A 342 -52.47 9.42 -17.55
CA LYS A 342 -51.66 9.60 -16.33
C LYS A 342 -50.22 10.02 -16.66
N LYS A 343 -49.60 9.40 -17.68
CA LYS A 343 -48.25 9.76 -18.15
C LYS A 343 -48.18 11.17 -18.75
N VAL A 344 -49.15 11.56 -19.59
CA VAL A 344 -49.19 12.91 -20.16
C VAL A 344 -49.38 13.94 -19.04
N LYS A 345 -50.26 13.68 -18.07
CA LYS A 345 -50.48 14.55 -16.90
C LYS A 345 -49.20 14.73 -16.08
N THR A 346 -48.41 13.67 -15.87
CA THR A 346 -47.12 13.80 -15.16
C THR A 346 -46.08 14.59 -15.95
N ILE A 347 -46.04 14.46 -17.28
CA ILE A 347 -45.16 15.26 -18.15
C ILE A 347 -45.56 16.74 -18.10
N LEU A 348 -46.86 17.05 -18.24
CA LEU A 348 -47.35 18.43 -18.17
C LEU A 348 -47.06 19.07 -16.81
N LYS A 349 -47.23 18.33 -15.70
CA LYS A 349 -46.82 18.79 -14.37
C LYS A 349 -45.33 19.17 -14.32
N LYS A 350 -44.45 18.40 -14.97
CA LYS A 350 -43.02 18.73 -15.08
C LYS A 350 -42.78 19.98 -15.92
N MET A 351 -43.51 20.16 -17.03
CA MET A 351 -43.42 21.37 -17.86
C MET A 351 -43.85 22.62 -17.12
N ILE A 352 -44.93 22.53 -16.32
CA ILE A 352 -45.37 23.62 -15.43
C ILE A 352 -44.30 23.94 -14.38
N HIS A 353 -43.76 22.91 -13.71
CA HIS A 353 -42.72 23.07 -12.71
C HIS A 353 -41.42 23.69 -13.27
N SER A 354 -41.11 23.40 -14.54
CA SER A 354 -39.99 23.98 -15.29
C SER A 354 -40.29 25.39 -15.83
N SER A 355 -41.42 26.00 -15.44
CA SER A 355 -41.83 27.35 -15.82
C SER A 355 -41.97 27.61 -17.33
N MET A 356 -42.22 26.56 -18.12
CA MET A 356 -42.33 26.66 -19.60
C MET A 356 -43.57 27.43 -20.08
N HIS A 357 -44.55 27.66 -19.19
CA HIS A 357 -45.86 28.22 -19.50
C HIS A 357 -45.91 29.75 -19.44
N TYR A 358 -44.93 30.40 -18.82
CA TYR A 358 -44.86 31.85 -18.78
C TYR A 358 -44.31 32.37 -20.10
N GLY A 359 -45.01 33.28 -20.75
CA GLY A 359 -44.47 34.05 -21.86
C GLY A 359 -43.96 35.43 -21.41
N GLU A 360 -43.56 36.22 -22.39
CA GLU A 360 -43.17 37.62 -22.24
C GLU A 360 -44.38 38.53 -21.91
N ARG A 361 -44.10 39.78 -21.54
CA ARG A 361 -45.11 40.84 -21.35
C ARG A 361 -45.98 41.00 -22.59
N ALA A 362 -47.29 41.20 -22.38
CA ALA A 362 -48.27 41.31 -23.46
C ALA A 362 -47.93 42.41 -24.49
N ILE A 363 -47.36 43.52 -24.03
CA ILE A 363 -46.93 44.67 -24.85
C ILE A 363 -45.89 44.27 -25.91
N ARG A 364 -45.03 43.29 -25.60
CA ARG A 364 -43.96 42.82 -26.50
C ARG A 364 -44.35 41.59 -27.30
N CYS A 365 -45.61 41.16 -27.23
CA CYS A 365 -46.08 39.95 -27.87
C CYS A 365 -46.17 40.12 -29.39
N ASN A 366 -45.71 39.14 -30.15
CA ASN A 366 -45.88 39.09 -31.58
C ASN A 366 -47.27 38.52 -31.92
N ALA A 367 -48.00 39.16 -32.84
CA ALA A 367 -49.34 38.74 -33.24
C ALA A 367 -49.39 37.28 -33.74
N ASN A 368 -48.35 36.81 -34.43
CA ASN A 368 -48.26 35.44 -34.95
C ASN A 368 -48.22 34.37 -33.84
N MET A 369 -47.91 34.74 -32.60
CA MET A 369 -47.91 33.84 -31.45
C MET A 369 -49.30 33.59 -30.85
N ARG A 370 -50.35 34.30 -31.31
CA ARG A 370 -51.73 34.13 -30.83
C ARG A 370 -52.19 32.68 -30.86
N SER A 371 -51.79 31.91 -31.87
CA SER A 371 -52.16 30.50 -32.02
C SER A 371 -51.48 29.59 -30.99
N TYR A 372 -50.44 30.02 -30.28
CA TYR A 372 -49.73 29.22 -29.27
C TYR A 372 -50.01 29.67 -27.83
N ILE A 373 -50.72 30.77 -27.65
CA ILE A 373 -51.13 31.31 -26.36
C ILE A 373 -52.41 30.61 -25.87
N TRP A 374 -52.56 30.53 -24.55
CA TRP A 374 -53.76 30.01 -23.91
C TRP A 374 -54.89 31.04 -23.98
N LEU A 375 -56.05 30.66 -24.53
CA LEU A 375 -57.23 31.52 -24.59
C LEU A 375 -58.18 31.23 -23.43
N ARG A 376 -58.90 32.25 -22.94
CA ARG A 376 -59.95 32.10 -21.93
C ARG A 376 -61.15 31.36 -22.53
N LYS A 377 -61.62 30.32 -21.83
CA LYS A 377 -62.73 29.45 -22.28
C LYS A 377 -64.10 29.80 -21.69
N LYS A 378 -64.16 30.57 -20.61
CA LYS A 378 -65.39 30.91 -19.86
C LYS A 378 -65.45 32.41 -19.53
N GLY A 379 -66.66 32.96 -19.46
CA GLY A 379 -66.96 34.36 -19.10
C GLY A 379 -67.03 35.34 -20.28
N LYS A 380 -67.34 36.62 -19.99
CA LYS A 380 -67.51 37.72 -20.97
C LYS A 380 -66.28 37.93 -21.87
N ASN A 381 -65.08 37.56 -21.41
CA ASN A 381 -63.82 37.66 -22.15
C ASN A 381 -63.43 36.34 -22.85
N LYS A 382 -64.40 35.62 -23.46
CA LYS A 382 -64.14 34.39 -24.22
C LYS A 382 -63.23 34.70 -25.42
N ASN A 383 -62.33 33.78 -25.76
CA ASN A 383 -61.36 33.93 -26.87
C ASN A 383 -60.29 35.04 -26.72
N ARG A 384 -60.27 35.79 -25.61
CA ARG A 384 -59.13 36.67 -25.29
C ARG A 384 -57.95 35.87 -24.71
N PRO A 385 -56.70 36.29 -24.97
CA PRO A 385 -55.51 35.69 -24.37
C PRO A 385 -55.56 35.70 -22.84
N LEU A 386 -55.16 34.60 -22.22
CA LEU A 386 -55.02 34.50 -20.78
C LEU A 386 -53.76 35.25 -20.34
N LEU A 387 -53.95 36.23 -19.47
CA LEU A 387 -52.90 37.06 -18.90
C LEU A 387 -52.74 36.76 -17.42
N LYS A 388 -51.50 36.64 -16.95
CA LYS A 388 -51.18 36.50 -15.53
C LYS A 388 -50.05 37.47 -15.20
N ARG A 389 -50.30 38.43 -14.31
CA ARG A 389 -49.36 39.51 -13.96
C ARG A 389 -48.82 40.25 -15.21
N GLY A 390 -49.70 40.56 -16.16
CA GLY A 390 -49.36 41.25 -17.41
C GLY A 390 -48.59 40.44 -18.46
N ARG A 391 -48.38 39.13 -18.25
CA ARG A 391 -47.70 38.22 -19.19
C ARG A 391 -48.67 37.24 -19.82
N HIS A 392 -48.42 36.87 -21.07
CA HIS A 392 -49.19 35.82 -21.73
C HIS A 392 -48.84 34.44 -21.17
N ILE A 393 -49.82 33.54 -21.11
CA ILE A 393 -49.60 32.14 -20.77
C ILE A 393 -49.53 31.30 -22.05
N ILE A 394 -48.41 30.62 -22.25
CA ILE A 394 -48.19 29.71 -23.38
C ILE A 394 -48.99 28.42 -23.17
N ASN A 395 -49.61 27.92 -24.23
CA ASN A 395 -50.37 26.68 -24.19
C ASN A 395 -49.45 25.45 -24.19
N LEU A 396 -49.25 24.87 -23.01
CA LEU A 396 -48.39 23.69 -22.83
C LEU A 396 -48.81 22.44 -23.61
N PHE A 397 -50.09 22.28 -24.00
CA PHE A 397 -50.48 21.16 -24.87
C PHE A 397 -49.90 21.34 -26.28
N LYS A 398 -49.92 22.57 -26.78
CA LYS A 398 -49.29 22.93 -28.07
C LYS A 398 -47.77 22.83 -27.96
N THR A 399 -47.18 23.26 -26.84
CA THR A 399 -45.76 23.05 -26.54
C THR A 399 -45.40 21.57 -26.55
N TYR A 400 -46.15 20.71 -25.85
CA TYR A 400 -45.89 19.27 -25.81
C TYR A 400 -45.96 18.62 -27.19
N LYS A 401 -46.99 18.94 -27.98
CA LYS A 401 -47.15 18.42 -29.36
C LYS A 401 -45.98 18.86 -30.25
N SER A 402 -45.62 20.14 -30.20
CA SER A 402 -44.56 20.73 -31.03
C SER A 402 -43.18 20.24 -30.60
N LEU A 403 -42.92 20.12 -29.30
CA LEU A 403 -41.71 19.51 -28.75
C LEU A 403 -41.57 18.07 -29.19
N LYS A 404 -42.63 17.26 -29.10
CA LYS A 404 -42.60 15.86 -29.56
C LYS A 404 -42.32 15.75 -31.06
N LYS A 405 -43.00 16.56 -31.89
CA LYS A 405 -42.77 16.62 -33.35
C LYS A 405 -41.31 16.99 -33.65
N SER A 406 -40.80 18.00 -32.95
CA SER A 406 -39.43 18.48 -33.08
C SER A 406 -38.41 17.43 -32.68
N LEU A 407 -38.55 16.80 -31.51
CA LEU A 407 -37.66 15.75 -31.03
C LEU A 407 -37.61 14.54 -31.97
N LEU A 408 -38.76 14.15 -32.53
CA LEU A 408 -38.81 13.08 -33.53
C LEU A 408 -38.03 13.47 -34.78
N GLN A 409 -38.27 14.65 -35.34
CA GLN A 409 -37.57 15.09 -36.55
C GLN A 409 -36.06 15.24 -36.31
N LEU A 410 -35.69 15.84 -35.18
CA LEU A 410 -34.30 16.01 -34.74
C LEU A 410 -33.60 14.65 -34.58
N SER A 411 -34.29 13.63 -34.04
CA SER A 411 -33.76 12.27 -33.97
C SER A 411 -33.54 11.63 -35.35
N LYS A 412 -34.35 11.98 -36.37
CA LYS A 412 -34.13 11.51 -37.74
C LYS A 412 -32.84 12.09 -38.32
N TYR A 413 -32.64 13.39 -38.17
CA TYR A 413 -31.42 14.05 -38.63
C TYR A 413 -30.17 13.48 -37.94
N ALA A 414 -30.26 13.19 -36.63
CA ALA A 414 -29.18 12.54 -35.88
C ALA A 414 -28.92 11.09 -36.34
N ALA A 415 -29.98 10.34 -36.68
CA ALA A 415 -29.86 8.98 -37.21
C ALA A 415 -29.23 8.94 -38.61
N ASN A 416 -29.52 9.96 -39.45
CA ASN A 416 -28.84 10.16 -40.73
C ASN A 416 -27.38 10.58 -40.53
N GLY A 417 -27.05 11.14 -39.37
CA GLY A 417 -25.72 11.59 -38.96
C GLY A 417 -25.37 12.98 -39.43
N GLN A 418 -26.39 13.82 -39.61
CA GLN A 418 -26.17 15.25 -39.72
C GLN A 418 -25.64 15.81 -38.40
N THR A 419 -24.93 16.93 -38.52
CA THR A 419 -24.34 17.66 -37.40
C THR A 419 -25.22 18.84 -37.00
N PHE A 420 -25.21 19.17 -35.70
CA PHE A 420 -26.10 20.18 -35.14
C PHE A 420 -25.31 21.43 -34.73
N LEU A 421 -25.88 22.61 -34.93
CA LEU A 421 -25.34 23.88 -34.47
C LEU A 421 -26.30 24.46 -33.42
N PHE A 422 -25.89 24.46 -32.15
CA PHE A 422 -26.67 25.08 -31.08
C PHE A 422 -26.30 26.55 -30.93
N VAL A 423 -27.28 27.44 -31.06
CA VAL A 423 -27.09 28.89 -30.94
C VAL A 423 -27.95 29.39 -29.78
N GLY A 424 -27.33 30.11 -28.86
CA GLY A 424 -28.06 30.80 -27.80
C GLY A 424 -27.12 31.60 -26.92
N THR A 425 -27.09 32.92 -27.12
CA THR A 425 -26.23 33.85 -26.38
C THR A 425 -26.90 34.41 -25.13
N LYS A 426 -28.21 34.23 -25.00
CA LYS A 426 -29.01 34.61 -23.83
C LYS A 426 -28.42 34.04 -22.55
N LYS A 427 -28.34 34.85 -21.48
CA LYS A 427 -27.68 34.48 -20.21
C LYS A 427 -28.27 33.21 -19.57
N SER A 428 -29.58 33.03 -19.67
CA SER A 428 -30.31 31.83 -19.18
C SER A 428 -29.92 30.56 -19.93
N ALA A 429 -29.58 30.67 -21.22
CA ALA A 429 -29.35 29.54 -22.12
C ALA A 429 -27.87 29.26 -22.43
N SER A 430 -27.01 30.29 -22.40
CA SER A 430 -25.61 30.25 -22.87
C SER A 430 -24.81 29.07 -22.30
N SER A 431 -24.84 28.89 -20.98
CA SER A 431 -24.10 27.80 -20.33
C SER A 431 -24.68 26.41 -20.66
N LEU A 432 -26.01 26.33 -20.79
CA LEU A 432 -26.73 25.09 -21.09
C LEU A 432 -26.50 24.65 -22.53
N VAL A 433 -26.54 25.59 -23.48
CA VAL A 433 -26.25 25.38 -24.91
C VAL A 433 -24.86 24.79 -25.11
N ALA A 434 -23.85 25.41 -24.52
CA ALA A 434 -22.47 24.92 -24.59
C ALA A 434 -22.36 23.50 -24.00
N ARG A 435 -22.97 23.28 -22.84
CA ARG A 435 -22.98 21.97 -22.16
C ARG A 435 -23.66 20.90 -23.00
N THR A 436 -24.82 21.18 -23.60
CA THR A 436 -25.58 20.19 -24.37
C THR A 436 -24.89 19.84 -25.68
N ALA A 437 -24.32 20.82 -26.37
CA ALA A 437 -23.55 20.57 -27.59
C ALA A 437 -22.33 19.68 -27.30
N VAL A 438 -21.53 20.01 -26.28
CA VAL A 438 -20.35 19.20 -25.88
C VAL A 438 -20.76 17.75 -25.52
N LEU A 439 -21.86 17.57 -24.80
CA LEU A 439 -22.33 16.23 -24.41
C LEU A 439 -22.87 15.40 -25.58
N SER A 440 -23.28 16.04 -26.67
CA SER A 440 -23.82 15.37 -27.86
C SER A 440 -22.75 14.87 -28.84
N GLN A 441 -21.47 15.22 -28.63
CA GLN A 441 -20.28 14.80 -29.39
C GLN A 441 -20.19 15.24 -30.87
N THR A 442 -21.30 15.37 -31.58
CA THR A 442 -21.34 15.72 -33.03
C THR A 442 -21.97 17.08 -33.28
N SER A 443 -22.01 17.94 -32.25
CA SER A 443 -22.65 19.24 -32.35
C SER A 443 -21.70 20.35 -31.98
N PHE A 444 -21.92 21.48 -32.61
CA PHE A 444 -21.21 22.74 -32.42
C PHE A 444 -22.09 23.70 -31.64
N PHE A 445 -21.48 24.75 -31.11
CA PHE A 445 -22.26 25.77 -30.42
C PHE A 445 -21.70 27.17 -30.54
N VAL A 446 -22.60 28.14 -30.41
CA VAL A 446 -22.30 29.56 -30.21
C VAL A 446 -23.13 30.02 -29.01
N ASN A 447 -22.46 30.38 -27.92
CA ASN A 447 -23.13 30.73 -26.66
C ASN A 447 -22.81 32.14 -26.16
N SER A 448 -21.97 32.90 -26.85
CA SER A 448 -21.46 34.19 -26.37
C SER A 448 -21.99 35.38 -27.18
N ARG A 449 -21.65 35.47 -28.46
CA ARG A 449 -22.22 36.44 -29.41
C ARG A 449 -22.17 35.84 -30.81
N TRP A 450 -23.25 35.95 -31.57
CA TRP A 450 -23.22 35.69 -33.00
C TRP A 450 -22.53 36.85 -33.73
N LEU A 451 -21.42 36.57 -34.41
CA LEU A 451 -20.77 37.54 -35.28
C LEU A 451 -21.42 37.44 -36.67
N GLY A 452 -21.85 38.55 -37.24
CA GLY A 452 -22.40 38.56 -38.59
C GLY A 452 -21.36 38.04 -39.59
N GLY A 453 -21.79 37.17 -40.50
CA GLY A 453 -20.89 36.49 -41.43
C GLY A 453 -20.34 35.16 -40.89
N MET A 454 -20.84 34.66 -39.76
CA MET A 454 -20.32 33.45 -39.12
C MET A 454 -20.43 32.20 -40.00
N LEU A 455 -21.47 32.11 -40.83
CA LEU A 455 -21.65 31.01 -41.78
C LEU A 455 -21.49 31.47 -43.22
N THR A 456 -21.88 32.70 -43.53
CA THR A 456 -21.82 33.25 -44.89
C THR A 456 -20.42 33.71 -45.32
N ASN A 457 -19.59 34.23 -44.41
CA ASN A 457 -18.19 34.61 -44.68
C ASN A 457 -17.20 33.58 -44.10
N TRP A 458 -17.39 32.30 -44.46
CA TRP A 458 -16.67 31.19 -43.85
C TRP A 458 -15.14 31.26 -44.02
N LYS A 459 -14.64 31.78 -45.16
CA LYS A 459 -13.19 31.92 -45.43
C LYS A 459 -12.49 32.80 -44.37
N THR A 460 -13.12 33.89 -43.97
CA THR A 460 -12.58 34.81 -42.95
C THR A 460 -12.68 34.19 -41.54
N ILE A 461 -13.77 33.48 -41.27
CA ILE A 461 -13.95 32.74 -40.01
C ILE A 461 -12.92 31.62 -39.87
N LEU A 462 -12.59 30.90 -40.95
CA LEU A 462 -11.55 29.88 -40.97
C LEU A 462 -10.17 30.44 -40.61
N LYS A 463 -9.81 31.62 -41.15
CA LYS A 463 -8.57 32.33 -40.77
C LYS A 463 -8.55 32.62 -39.26
N SER A 464 -9.66 33.11 -38.70
CA SER A 464 -9.78 33.39 -37.27
C SER A 464 -9.72 32.12 -36.40
N ILE A 465 -10.36 31.02 -36.83
CA ILE A 465 -10.31 29.72 -36.15
C ILE A 465 -8.90 29.14 -36.17
N SER A 466 -8.16 29.29 -37.28
CA SER A 466 -6.79 28.76 -37.41
C SER A 466 -5.85 29.33 -36.35
N GLN A 467 -6.03 30.60 -35.96
CA GLN A 467 -5.23 31.28 -34.94
C GLN A 467 -5.43 30.68 -33.53
N ILE A 468 -6.65 30.22 -33.20
CA ILE A 468 -6.98 29.71 -31.85
C ILE A 468 -6.92 28.17 -31.74
N LYS A 469 -7.02 27.45 -32.86
CA LYS A 469 -6.98 25.99 -32.95
C LYS A 469 -5.81 25.32 -32.20
N PRO A 470 -4.55 25.78 -32.27
CA PRO A 470 -3.46 25.13 -31.55
C PRO A 470 -3.64 25.22 -30.03
N ILE A 471 -4.10 26.37 -29.52
CA ILE A 471 -4.34 26.60 -28.09
C ILE A 471 -5.47 25.69 -27.58
N LEU A 472 -6.56 25.57 -28.35
CA LEU A 472 -7.67 24.69 -27.99
C LEU A 472 -7.27 23.21 -27.98
N LYS A 473 -6.40 22.78 -28.91
CA LYS A 473 -5.87 21.41 -28.94
C LYS A 473 -5.06 21.09 -27.68
N GLU A 474 -4.25 22.03 -27.20
CA GLU A 474 -3.51 21.89 -25.94
C GLU A 474 -4.44 21.87 -24.72
N LYS A 475 -5.40 22.78 -24.64
CA LYS A 475 -6.44 22.77 -23.59
C LYS A 475 -7.19 21.44 -23.56
N GLN A 476 -7.56 20.91 -24.73
CA GLN A 476 -8.24 19.63 -24.85
C GLN A 476 -7.38 18.46 -24.34
N LYS A 477 -6.08 18.43 -24.66
CA LYS A 477 -5.14 17.42 -24.11
C LYS A 477 -5.07 17.48 -22.58
N VAL A 478 -4.96 18.68 -22.01
CA VAL A 478 -4.95 18.86 -20.55
C VAL A 478 -6.24 18.35 -19.92
N ILE A 479 -7.40 18.72 -20.47
CA ILE A 479 -8.71 18.25 -20.00
C ILE A 479 -8.80 16.72 -20.11
N GLN A 480 -8.36 16.12 -21.21
CA GLN A 480 -8.36 14.67 -21.40
C GLN A 480 -7.47 13.97 -20.36
N ASN A 481 -6.26 14.46 -20.12
CA ASN A 481 -5.35 13.91 -19.10
C ASN A 481 -5.98 13.98 -17.69
N LEU A 482 -6.68 15.06 -17.39
CA LEU A 482 -7.38 15.24 -16.11
C LEU A 482 -8.57 14.29 -15.98
N LEU A 483 -9.40 14.16 -17.02
CA LEU A 483 -10.52 13.21 -17.03
C LEU A 483 -10.04 11.77 -16.89
N PHE A 484 -8.96 11.40 -17.60
CA PHE A 484 -8.36 10.08 -17.51
C PHE A 484 -7.79 9.79 -16.12
N SER A 485 -7.11 10.77 -15.51
CA SER A 485 -6.59 10.65 -14.14
C SER A 485 -7.72 10.48 -13.12
N ARG A 486 -8.81 11.24 -13.27
CA ARG A 486 -10.03 11.11 -12.43
C ARG A 486 -10.66 9.73 -12.58
N GLN A 487 -10.75 9.22 -13.81
CA GLN A 487 -11.29 7.88 -14.08
C GLN A 487 -10.41 6.79 -13.44
N ARG A 488 -9.08 6.90 -13.58
CA ARG A 488 -8.12 5.98 -12.95
C ARG A 488 -8.24 5.96 -11.42
N ILE A 489 -8.39 7.12 -10.79
CA ILE A 489 -8.61 7.22 -9.33
C ILE A 489 -9.93 6.56 -8.94
N LYS A 490 -11.01 6.84 -9.67
CA LYS A 490 -12.33 6.25 -9.46
C LYS A 490 -12.27 4.71 -9.54
N ASP A 491 -11.62 4.17 -10.56
CA ASP A 491 -11.48 2.73 -10.76
C ASP A 491 -10.63 2.09 -9.65
N ARG A 492 -9.55 2.76 -9.22
CA ARG A 492 -8.73 2.34 -8.08
C ARG A 492 -9.54 2.29 -6.78
N LEU A 493 -10.37 3.30 -6.51
CA LEU A 493 -11.23 3.34 -5.33
C LEU A 493 -12.28 2.22 -5.36
N LEU A 494 -12.91 1.97 -6.51
CA LEU A 494 -13.83 0.85 -6.69
C LEU A 494 -13.14 -0.50 -6.45
N GLY A 495 -11.92 -0.68 -6.98
CA GLY A 495 -11.10 -1.86 -6.73
C GLY A 495 -10.80 -2.07 -5.24
N LYS A 496 -10.42 -1.01 -4.51
CA LYS A 496 -10.19 -1.06 -3.06
C LYS A 496 -11.44 -1.47 -2.27
N VAL A 497 -12.58 -0.87 -2.58
CA VAL A 497 -13.87 -1.20 -1.93
C VAL A 497 -14.26 -2.66 -2.20
N ASN A 498 -14.10 -3.13 -3.43
CA ASN A 498 -14.35 -4.54 -3.79
C ASN A 498 -13.42 -5.50 -3.05
N ASN A 499 -12.13 -5.17 -2.92
CA ASN A 499 -11.17 -5.98 -2.18
C ASN A 499 -11.50 -6.04 -0.69
N LEU A 500 -11.88 -4.91 -0.09
CA LEU A 500 -12.35 -4.86 1.31
C LEU A 500 -13.59 -5.74 1.51
N ARG A 501 -14.54 -5.71 0.58
CA ARG A 501 -15.74 -6.58 0.61
C ARG A 501 -15.38 -8.06 0.52
N LYS A 502 -14.49 -8.45 -0.39
CA LYS A 502 -14.04 -9.86 -0.52
C LYS A 502 -13.34 -10.32 0.77
N LYS A 503 -12.44 -9.49 1.33
CA LYS A 503 -11.72 -9.79 2.57
C LYS A 503 -12.65 -9.89 3.77
N SER A 504 -13.57 -8.94 3.95
CA SER A 504 -14.53 -8.99 5.06
C SER A 504 -15.43 -10.21 4.99
N ARG A 505 -15.90 -10.60 3.80
CA ARG A 505 -16.66 -11.86 3.59
C ARG A 505 -15.85 -13.09 4.02
N LYS A 506 -14.59 -13.19 3.58
CA LYS A 506 -13.70 -14.30 3.98
C LYS A 506 -13.49 -14.37 5.49
N LEU A 507 -13.26 -13.22 6.15
CA LEU A 507 -13.09 -13.15 7.60
C LEU A 507 -14.35 -13.60 8.35
N MET A 508 -15.54 -13.21 7.87
CA MET A 508 -16.82 -13.65 8.46
C MET A 508 -17.00 -15.16 8.35
N ILE A 509 -16.69 -15.76 7.19
CA ILE A 509 -16.79 -17.22 6.99
C ILE A 509 -15.82 -17.95 7.92
N LYS A 510 -14.56 -17.52 7.97
CA LYS A 510 -13.54 -18.11 8.87
C LYS A 510 -13.93 -17.96 10.33
N GLY A 511 -14.45 -16.81 10.73
CA GLY A 511 -14.86 -16.57 12.10
C GLY A 511 -16.06 -17.43 12.53
N LYS A 512 -17.05 -17.63 11.65
CA LYS A 512 -18.16 -18.55 11.89
C LYS A 512 -17.67 -19.99 12.06
N LYS A 513 -16.77 -20.45 11.18
CA LYS A 513 -16.17 -21.79 11.28
C LYS A 513 -15.41 -21.97 12.60
N LEU A 514 -14.65 -20.97 13.02
CA LEU A 514 -13.90 -20.99 14.27
C LEU A 514 -14.81 -21.01 15.50
N ILE A 515 -15.89 -20.22 15.51
CA ILE A 515 -16.89 -20.26 16.59
C ILE A 515 -17.53 -21.65 16.66
N PHE A 516 -17.89 -22.23 15.52
CA PHE A 516 -18.45 -23.59 15.47
C PHE A 516 -17.46 -24.62 16.05
N GLN A 517 -16.18 -24.55 15.69
CA GLN A 517 -15.15 -25.45 16.26
C GLN A 517 -15.00 -25.29 17.78
N LEU A 518 -15.04 -24.05 18.29
CA LEU A 518 -14.95 -23.77 19.73
C LEU A 518 -16.19 -24.22 20.51
N GLN A 519 -17.37 -24.18 19.88
CA GLN A 519 -18.61 -24.68 20.48
C GLN A 519 -18.58 -26.20 20.64
N GLN A 520 -17.94 -26.91 19.71
CA GLN A 520 -17.86 -28.37 19.75
C GLN A 520 -16.84 -28.89 20.77
N ASN A 521 -15.63 -28.30 20.85
CA ASN A 521 -14.55 -28.79 21.72
C ASN A 521 -13.70 -27.65 22.32
N PRO A 522 -14.11 -27.02 23.43
CA PRO A 522 -13.37 -25.90 24.04
C PRO A 522 -12.04 -26.33 24.70
N ASN A 523 -12.01 -27.51 25.33
CA ASN A 523 -10.86 -28.00 26.09
C ASN A 523 -9.68 -28.40 25.18
N ASN A 524 -9.97 -29.12 24.08
CA ASN A 524 -8.96 -29.51 23.08
C ASN A 524 -8.19 -28.32 22.49
N PHE A 525 -8.82 -27.14 22.37
CA PHE A 525 -8.14 -25.95 21.85
C PHE A 525 -7.07 -25.43 22.82
N ILE A 526 -7.31 -25.50 24.12
CA ILE A 526 -6.36 -25.01 25.14
C ILE A 526 -5.20 -26.00 25.28
N GLU A 527 -5.50 -27.30 25.33
CA GLU A 527 -4.50 -28.36 25.45
C GLU A 527 -3.54 -28.39 24.25
N THR A 528 -4.06 -28.30 23.03
CA THR A 528 -3.23 -28.25 21.82
C THR A 528 -2.29 -27.04 21.80
N ASN A 529 -2.73 -25.88 22.30
CA ASN A 529 -1.88 -24.69 22.45
C ASN A 529 -0.72 -24.94 23.42
N GLN A 530 -1.02 -25.54 24.57
CA GLN A 530 -0.02 -25.83 25.60
C GLN A 530 1.00 -26.87 25.10
N LEU A 531 0.55 -27.92 24.41
CA LEU A 531 1.42 -28.94 23.82
C LEU A 531 2.40 -28.35 22.79
N ILE A 532 1.92 -27.48 21.89
CA ILE A 532 2.76 -26.80 20.89
C ILE A 532 3.83 -25.91 21.55
N LEU A 533 3.46 -25.22 22.63
CA LEU A 533 4.40 -24.38 23.39
C LEU A 533 5.46 -25.22 24.13
N LYS A 534 5.04 -26.31 24.81
CA LYS A 534 5.94 -27.26 25.45
C LYS A 534 6.93 -27.84 24.44
N GLN A 535 6.45 -28.32 23.30
CA GLN A 535 7.29 -28.87 22.23
C GLN A 535 8.31 -27.85 21.69
N LYS A 536 7.89 -26.60 21.48
CA LYS A 536 8.80 -25.51 21.05
C LYS A 536 9.90 -25.26 22.08
N ASN A 537 9.57 -25.22 23.37
CA ASN A 537 10.53 -24.93 24.42
C ASN A 537 11.56 -26.05 24.57
N LEU A 538 11.13 -27.32 24.47
CA LEU A 538 12.02 -28.48 24.47
C LEU A 538 13.05 -28.42 23.33
N ILE A 539 12.60 -28.14 22.09
CA ILE A 539 13.52 -28.03 20.93
C ILE A 539 14.47 -26.83 21.09
N LEU A 540 14.02 -25.72 21.65
CA LEU A 540 14.89 -24.57 21.92
C LEU A 540 15.99 -24.91 22.93
N LEU A 541 15.66 -25.67 23.97
CA LEU A 541 16.63 -26.12 24.97
C LEU A 541 17.65 -27.07 24.36
N GLN A 542 17.21 -28.05 23.56
CA GLN A 542 18.11 -28.94 22.80
C GLN A 542 19.03 -28.17 21.85
N ASN A 543 18.52 -27.16 21.14
CA ASN A 543 19.33 -26.33 20.24
C ASN A 543 20.42 -25.55 20.97
N LYS A 544 20.14 -25.03 22.17
CA LYS A 544 21.17 -24.35 22.98
C LYS A 544 22.33 -25.30 23.28
N ASN A 545 22.02 -26.54 23.65
CA ASN A 545 23.04 -27.56 23.93
C ASN A 545 23.85 -27.93 22.67
N TYR A 546 23.20 -28.08 21.52
CA TYR A 546 23.89 -28.34 20.25
C TYR A 546 24.79 -27.19 19.80
N ILE A 547 24.36 -25.94 19.99
CA ILE A 547 25.17 -24.75 19.65
C ILE A 547 26.41 -24.67 20.55
N ALA A 548 26.28 -24.92 21.85
CA ALA A 548 27.42 -24.95 22.77
C ALA A 548 28.42 -26.06 22.42
N LYS A 549 27.93 -27.26 22.05
CA LYS A 549 28.80 -28.35 21.56
C LYS A 549 29.49 -27.97 20.24
N TYR A 550 28.76 -27.34 19.32
CA TYR A 550 29.31 -26.88 18.04
C TYR A 550 30.44 -25.86 18.22
N SER A 551 30.24 -24.84 19.07
CA SER A 551 31.28 -23.83 19.33
C SER A 551 32.55 -24.45 19.91
N LEU A 552 32.40 -25.40 20.84
CA LEU A 552 33.55 -26.07 21.47
C LEU A 552 34.35 -26.91 20.46
N ILE A 553 33.68 -27.68 19.61
CA ILE A 553 34.35 -28.50 18.59
C ILE A 553 34.98 -27.61 17.50
N SER A 554 34.28 -26.55 17.09
CA SER A 554 34.77 -25.58 16.11
C SER A 554 36.06 -24.90 16.56
N MET A 555 36.16 -24.51 17.84
CA MET A 555 37.41 -23.98 18.41
C MET A 555 38.55 -25.01 18.39
N LYS A 556 38.25 -26.29 18.68
CA LYS A 556 39.26 -27.36 18.63
C LYS A 556 39.76 -27.61 17.21
N GLU A 557 38.87 -27.60 16.22
CA GLU A 557 39.22 -27.74 14.80
C GLU A 557 40.14 -26.61 14.33
N GLN A 558 39.82 -25.36 14.67
CA GLN A 558 40.64 -24.19 14.30
C GLN A 558 42.06 -24.29 14.89
N LYS A 559 42.17 -24.69 16.16
CA LYS A 559 43.48 -24.90 16.81
C LYS A 559 44.31 -25.96 16.07
N ILE A 560 43.70 -27.09 15.71
CA ILE A 560 44.39 -28.15 14.96
C ILE A 560 44.82 -27.66 13.57
N LEU A 561 43.96 -26.90 12.88
CA LEU A 561 44.27 -26.41 11.53
C LEU A 561 45.44 -25.41 11.54
N LEU A 562 45.54 -24.55 12.56
CA LEU A 562 46.70 -23.68 12.75
C LEU A 562 47.99 -24.48 12.98
N ILE A 563 47.95 -25.50 13.84
CA ILE A 563 49.08 -26.39 14.09
C ILE A 563 49.49 -27.15 12.81
N MET A 564 48.53 -27.63 12.02
CA MET A 564 48.82 -28.30 10.76
C MET A 564 49.49 -27.36 9.75
N ASN A 565 49.06 -26.11 9.67
CA ASN A 565 49.67 -25.11 8.78
C ASN A 565 51.12 -24.80 9.19
N SER A 566 51.40 -24.64 10.50
CA SER A 566 52.77 -24.42 10.97
C SER A 566 53.67 -25.64 10.70
N LEU A 567 53.16 -26.86 10.89
CA LEU A 567 53.89 -28.08 10.54
C LEU A 567 54.18 -28.18 9.03
N LYS A 568 53.22 -27.79 8.18
CA LYS A 568 53.39 -27.81 6.72
C LYS A 568 54.48 -26.83 6.26
N LEU A 569 54.53 -25.62 6.82
CA LEU A 569 55.58 -24.64 6.53
C LEU A 569 56.96 -25.18 6.93
N SER A 570 57.08 -25.67 8.17
CA SER A 570 58.33 -26.28 8.66
C SER A 570 58.79 -27.46 7.80
N LEU A 571 57.86 -28.28 7.31
CA LEU A 571 58.16 -29.42 6.44
C LEU A 571 58.68 -28.95 5.07
N ASN A 572 58.11 -27.90 4.49
CA ASN A 572 58.60 -27.31 3.24
C ASN A 572 60.02 -26.77 3.39
N ASP A 573 60.30 -26.06 4.48
CA ASP A 573 61.63 -25.50 4.76
C ASP A 573 62.67 -26.60 4.90
N LEU A 574 62.37 -27.67 5.64
CA LEU A 574 63.26 -28.83 5.78
C LEU A 574 63.44 -29.57 4.45
N GLN A 575 62.42 -29.65 3.59
CA GLN A 575 62.57 -30.24 2.26
C GLN A 575 63.50 -29.43 1.35
N LEU A 576 63.45 -28.09 1.43
CA LEU A 576 64.38 -27.22 0.72
C LEU A 576 65.82 -27.42 1.22
N GLN A 577 66.01 -27.46 2.54
CA GLN A 577 67.32 -27.75 3.15
C GLN A 577 67.86 -29.13 2.71
N LYS A 578 67.00 -30.16 2.69
CA LYS A 578 67.35 -31.49 2.18
C LYS A 578 67.85 -31.44 0.75
N LYS A 579 67.14 -30.73 -0.14
CA LYS A 579 67.50 -30.60 -1.56
C LYS A 579 68.87 -29.92 -1.73
N TYR A 580 69.07 -28.81 -1.01
CA TYR A 580 70.34 -28.08 -1.02
C TYR A 580 71.51 -28.95 -0.54
N LEU A 581 71.33 -29.64 0.59
CA LEU A 581 72.36 -30.47 1.18
C LEU A 581 72.67 -31.72 0.34
N LYS A 582 71.66 -32.32 -0.33
CA LYS A 582 71.87 -33.36 -1.34
C LYS A 582 72.74 -32.89 -2.51
N ASN A 583 72.45 -31.71 -3.07
CA ASN A 583 73.24 -31.15 -4.17
C ASN A 583 74.69 -30.89 -3.75
N GLN A 584 74.91 -30.38 -2.54
CA GLN A 584 76.26 -30.19 -2.00
C GLN A 584 77.01 -31.51 -1.83
N ILE A 585 76.34 -32.57 -1.36
CA ILE A 585 76.95 -33.90 -1.24
C ILE A 585 77.29 -34.45 -2.64
N LEU A 586 76.42 -34.27 -3.63
CA LEU A 586 76.67 -34.73 -5.00
C LEU A 586 77.90 -34.05 -5.61
N ASN A 587 78.00 -32.73 -5.49
CA ASN A 587 79.16 -31.99 -5.98
C ASN A 587 80.45 -32.40 -5.25
N ALA A 588 80.39 -32.52 -3.92
CA ALA A 588 81.53 -32.96 -3.12
C ALA A 588 81.98 -34.39 -3.45
N LYS A 589 81.04 -35.30 -3.80
CA LYS A 589 81.37 -36.67 -4.26
C LYS A 589 82.10 -36.64 -5.61
N LYS A 590 81.66 -35.80 -6.55
CA LYS A 590 82.31 -35.62 -7.85
C LYS A 590 83.73 -35.08 -7.70
N GLU A 591 83.88 -33.98 -6.96
CA GLU A 591 85.19 -33.41 -6.65
C GLU A 591 86.10 -34.46 -5.99
N LEU A 592 85.60 -35.20 -4.99
CA LEU A 592 86.38 -36.24 -4.32
C LEU A 592 86.79 -37.37 -5.27
N SER A 593 85.96 -37.75 -6.24
CA SER A 593 86.33 -38.75 -7.26
C SER A 593 87.41 -38.27 -8.21
N GLU A 594 87.33 -37.02 -8.69
CA GLU A 594 88.33 -36.40 -9.56
C GLU A 594 89.69 -36.28 -8.83
N PHE A 595 89.68 -35.78 -7.60
CA PHE A 595 90.88 -35.69 -6.76
C PHE A 595 91.48 -37.07 -6.43
N LYS A 596 90.64 -38.11 -6.25
CA LYS A 596 91.10 -39.49 -6.02
C LYS A 596 91.78 -40.06 -7.26
N GLN A 597 91.22 -39.84 -8.45
CA GLN A 597 91.83 -40.25 -9.72
C GLN A 597 93.18 -39.58 -9.94
N LEU A 598 93.25 -38.26 -9.74
CA LEU A 598 94.52 -37.51 -9.82
C LEU A 598 95.56 -38.05 -8.83
N PHE A 599 95.15 -38.38 -7.61
CA PHE A 599 96.06 -38.94 -6.60
C PHE A 599 96.56 -40.35 -6.99
N LEU A 600 95.71 -41.21 -7.55
CA LEU A 600 96.11 -42.55 -8.05
C LEU A 600 97.11 -42.45 -9.21
N ILE A 601 96.83 -41.58 -10.18
CA ILE A 601 97.77 -41.30 -11.28
C ILE A 601 99.11 -40.83 -10.70
N GLY A 602 99.08 -39.91 -9.73
CA GLY A 602 100.28 -39.45 -9.05
C GLY A 602 101.03 -40.56 -8.29
N GLN A 603 100.34 -41.51 -7.66
CA GLN A 603 100.99 -42.65 -7.01
C GLN A 603 101.66 -43.59 -8.01
N GLU A 604 101.02 -43.90 -9.14
CA GLU A 604 101.63 -44.73 -10.18
C GLU A 604 102.84 -44.05 -10.81
N LEU A 605 102.75 -42.74 -11.05
CA LEU A 605 103.90 -41.94 -11.49
C LEU A 605 105.04 -41.92 -10.45
N ALA A 606 104.71 -41.86 -9.15
CA ALA A 606 105.72 -41.96 -8.09
C ALA A 606 106.40 -43.35 -8.07
N LYS A 607 105.63 -44.43 -8.25
CA LYS A 607 106.18 -45.80 -8.35
C LYS A 607 107.10 -45.94 -9.57
N LEU A 608 106.69 -45.40 -10.72
CA LEU A 608 107.53 -45.38 -11.93
C LEU A 608 108.81 -44.57 -11.72
N LYS A 609 108.73 -43.42 -11.05
CA LYS A 609 109.91 -42.63 -10.71
C LYS A 609 110.87 -43.41 -9.80
N ASN A 610 110.33 -44.11 -8.79
CA ASN A 610 111.13 -44.90 -7.87
C ASN A 610 111.75 -46.14 -8.54
N SER A 611 111.02 -46.86 -9.40
CA SER A 611 111.59 -48.00 -10.13
C SER A 611 112.70 -47.61 -11.12
N VAL A 612 112.63 -46.39 -11.67
CA VAL A 612 113.72 -45.84 -12.49
C VAL A 612 114.95 -45.48 -11.63
N LEU A 613 114.76 -44.92 -10.43
CA LEU A 613 115.83 -44.67 -9.46
C LEU A 613 116.50 -45.98 -9.00
N ASP A 614 115.70 -47.01 -8.70
CA ASP A 614 116.18 -48.33 -8.24
C ASP A 614 116.97 -49.06 -9.35
N SER A 615 116.72 -48.75 -10.63
CA SER A 615 117.49 -49.26 -11.78
C SER A 615 118.84 -48.57 -12.00
N GLY A 616 119.26 -47.66 -11.09
CA GLY A 616 120.56 -46.99 -11.11
C GLY A 616 120.69 -45.88 -12.16
N LYS A 617 119.60 -45.40 -12.77
CA LYS A 617 119.61 -44.36 -13.81
C LYS A 617 119.36 -42.97 -13.22
N ALA A 618 120.19 -41.99 -13.57
CA ALA A 618 120.01 -40.60 -13.14
C ALA A 618 118.71 -40.02 -13.74
N ILE A 619 117.91 -39.26 -12.98
CA ILE A 619 116.67 -38.64 -13.47
C ILE A 619 116.88 -37.14 -13.61
N TRP A 620 116.69 -36.59 -14.80
CA TRP A 620 116.87 -35.16 -15.09
C TRP A 620 115.51 -34.49 -15.31
N SER A 621 115.25 -33.41 -14.58
CA SER A 621 114.01 -32.64 -14.74
C SER A 621 114.21 -31.48 -15.70
N VAL A 622 113.42 -31.44 -16.78
CA VAL A 622 113.56 -30.45 -17.85
C VAL A 622 112.27 -29.63 -18.00
N SER A 623 112.42 -28.34 -18.35
CA SER A 623 111.28 -27.44 -18.64
C SER A 623 110.54 -27.88 -19.90
N TYR A 624 109.24 -27.61 -19.98
CA TYR A 624 108.37 -28.09 -21.06
C TYR A 624 108.88 -27.70 -22.48
N GLU A 625 109.42 -26.50 -22.62
CA GLU A 625 109.97 -25.97 -23.89
C GLU A 625 111.16 -26.80 -24.41
N LYS A 626 112.05 -27.25 -23.52
CA LYS A 626 113.19 -28.11 -23.89
C LYS A 626 112.79 -29.58 -24.07
N PHE A 627 111.73 -30.04 -23.41
CA PHE A 627 111.23 -31.41 -23.53
C PHE A 627 110.59 -31.68 -24.90
N SER A 628 109.95 -30.67 -25.51
CA SER A 628 109.35 -30.77 -26.86
C SER A 628 110.36 -31.06 -27.99
N GLN A 629 111.64 -30.74 -27.79
CA GLN A 629 112.68 -30.85 -28.83
C GLN A 629 113.29 -32.26 -28.93
N PHE A 630 113.12 -33.12 -27.91
CA PHE A 630 113.75 -34.45 -27.83
C PHE A 630 112.86 -35.62 -28.33
N ASN A 631 111.74 -35.33 -28.99
CA ASN A 631 110.72 -36.34 -29.32
C ASN A 631 111.09 -37.37 -30.41
N ASN A 632 112.29 -37.30 -31.03
CA ASN A 632 112.60 -38.05 -32.26
C ASN A 632 113.74 -39.10 -32.19
N SER A 633 114.20 -39.56 -31.02
CA SER A 633 115.11 -40.73 -30.97
C SER A 633 114.85 -41.66 -29.80
N THR A 634 114.80 -42.96 -30.08
CA THR A 634 114.27 -44.05 -29.25
C THR A 634 115.04 -44.33 -27.97
N ASN A 635 114.39 -44.14 -26.80
CA ASN A 635 114.27 -45.13 -25.72
C ASN A 635 113.39 -44.61 -24.56
N LYS A 636 112.26 -45.29 -24.31
CA LYS A 636 111.27 -45.12 -23.20
C LYS A 636 110.90 -43.67 -22.81
N LEU A 637 110.07 -43.01 -23.62
CA LEU A 637 109.28 -41.85 -23.18
C LEU A 637 107.98 -42.30 -22.49
N VAL A 638 107.67 -41.70 -21.34
CA VAL A 638 106.33 -41.74 -20.74
C VAL A 638 105.45 -40.74 -21.52
N PRO A 639 104.32 -41.16 -22.13
CA PRO A 639 103.52 -40.27 -22.97
C PRO A 639 102.92 -39.11 -22.16
N ASN A 640 102.93 -37.91 -22.77
CA ASN A 640 102.38 -36.70 -22.18
C ASN A 640 100.84 -36.84 -22.02
N PRO A 641 100.22 -36.40 -20.89
CA PRO A 641 98.76 -36.35 -20.78
C PRO A 641 98.11 -35.48 -21.86
N SER A 642 96.86 -35.78 -22.20
CA SER A 642 96.09 -35.05 -23.21
C SER A 642 95.99 -33.56 -22.89
N VAL A 643 95.85 -32.72 -23.92
CA VAL A 643 95.77 -31.25 -23.81
C VAL A 643 94.68 -30.80 -22.81
N GLU A 644 93.60 -31.57 -22.67
CA GLU A 644 92.52 -31.31 -21.70
C GLU A 644 92.96 -31.51 -20.25
N ILE A 645 93.70 -32.58 -19.94
CA ILE A 645 94.24 -32.85 -18.61
C ILE A 645 95.32 -31.82 -18.27
N LEU A 646 96.16 -31.45 -19.25
CA LEU A 646 97.14 -30.39 -19.09
C LEU A 646 96.46 -29.05 -18.78
N ASN A 647 95.40 -28.70 -19.50
CA ASN A 647 94.61 -27.49 -19.26
C ASN A 647 93.87 -27.51 -17.92
N GLN A 648 93.43 -28.67 -17.42
CA GLN A 648 92.88 -28.80 -16.07
C GLN A 648 93.95 -28.61 -14.99
N ILE A 649 95.13 -29.20 -15.15
CA ILE A 649 96.26 -29.02 -14.22
C ILE A 649 96.74 -27.56 -14.22
N ILE A 650 96.83 -26.95 -15.41
CA ILE A 650 97.18 -25.54 -15.61
C ILE A 650 96.13 -24.62 -14.98
N ASN A 651 94.82 -24.90 -15.11
CA ASN A 651 93.77 -24.13 -14.44
C ASN A 651 93.81 -24.27 -12.91
N ILE A 652 94.18 -25.44 -12.39
CA ILE A 652 94.38 -25.65 -10.95
C ILE A 652 95.62 -24.90 -10.46
N TYR A 653 96.69 -24.84 -11.27
CA TYR A 653 97.93 -24.14 -10.98
C TYR A 653 97.77 -22.61 -11.02
N TYR A 654 97.18 -22.05 -12.09
CA TYR A 654 96.92 -20.61 -12.23
C TYR A 654 95.95 -20.06 -11.18
N LYS A 655 95.10 -20.90 -10.58
CA LYS A 655 94.26 -20.49 -9.44
C LYS A 655 95.03 -20.22 -8.14
N LYS A 656 96.36 -20.44 -8.07
CA LYS A 656 97.04 -20.46 -6.76
C LYS A 656 98.33 -19.65 -6.55
N LEU A 657 98.91 -18.93 -7.51
CA LEU A 657 100.08 -18.07 -7.22
C LEU A 657 100.11 -16.77 -8.04
N ASN A 658 99.75 -15.67 -7.37
CA ASN A 658 100.25 -14.32 -7.67
C ASN A 658 101.60 -14.12 -6.93
N PHE A 659 102.50 -13.40 -7.59
CA PHE A 659 103.77 -12.76 -7.15
C PHE A 659 105.13 -13.47 -7.39
N ASN A 660 105.76 -12.96 -8.46
CA ASN A 660 107.14 -12.45 -8.66
C ASN A 660 108.38 -13.33 -8.90
N ASN A 661 109.12 -12.87 -9.93
CA ASN A 661 110.40 -13.28 -10.53
C ASN A 661 111.62 -13.11 -9.61
N VAL A 662 112.69 -13.87 -9.86
CA VAL A 662 114.07 -13.42 -10.23
C VAL A 662 114.95 -14.65 -10.59
N PHE A 663 115.83 -14.45 -11.56
CA PHE A 663 116.71 -15.37 -12.28
C PHE A 663 118.07 -15.67 -11.59
N ASN A 664 118.73 -16.74 -12.09
CA ASN A 664 120.17 -16.89 -12.43
C ASN A 664 121.09 -17.91 -11.68
N THR A 665 121.66 -18.81 -12.52
CA THR A 665 123.08 -19.30 -12.64
C THR A 665 123.75 -19.97 -11.42
N ASN A 666 124.52 -21.08 -11.47
CA ASN A 666 125.44 -21.63 -12.47
C ASN A 666 125.66 -23.15 -12.29
N GLU A 667 126.10 -23.79 -13.38
CA GLU A 667 126.55 -25.19 -13.50
C GLU A 667 128.01 -25.41 -13.04
N SER A 668 128.35 -26.65 -12.65
CA SER A 668 129.48 -27.47 -13.17
C SER A 668 129.73 -28.64 -12.20
N LYS A 669 130.11 -29.86 -12.59
CA LYS A 669 130.32 -30.56 -13.87
C LYS A 669 130.42 -32.07 -13.56
N SER A 670 129.84 -32.89 -14.46
CA SER A 670 130.28 -34.21 -15.00
C SER A 670 130.79 -35.34 -14.07
N THR A 671 130.46 -36.63 -14.26
CA THR A 671 130.47 -37.41 -15.53
C THR A 671 129.56 -38.66 -15.54
N SER A 672 128.82 -38.80 -16.65
CA SER A 672 128.41 -40.01 -17.40
C SER A 672 127.78 -41.25 -16.72
N THR A 673 126.43 -41.30 -16.71
CA THR A 673 125.57 -42.47 -17.05
C THR A 673 124.22 -41.93 -17.58
N GLN A 674 123.71 -42.45 -18.71
CA GLN A 674 122.59 -41.85 -19.47
C GLN A 674 121.29 -41.69 -18.64
N PRO A 675 120.75 -40.45 -18.49
CA PRO A 675 119.62 -40.17 -17.61
C PRO A 675 118.22 -40.29 -18.26
N VAL A 676 117.20 -40.64 -17.46
CA VAL A 676 115.77 -40.62 -17.85
C VAL A 676 115.19 -39.22 -17.63
N LEU A 677 114.57 -38.65 -18.66
CA LEU A 677 114.03 -37.28 -18.66
C LEU A 677 112.59 -37.22 -18.12
N LEU A 678 112.36 -36.44 -17.06
CA LEU A 678 111.04 -36.18 -16.48
C LEU A 678 110.66 -34.70 -16.63
N SER A 679 109.40 -34.37 -16.86
CA SER A 679 109.01 -32.95 -16.91
C SER A 679 109.06 -32.31 -15.51
N LYS A 680 109.55 -31.07 -15.42
CA LYS A 680 109.62 -30.31 -14.16
C LYS A 680 108.24 -30.08 -13.51
N LEU A 681 107.17 -30.08 -14.32
CA LEU A 681 105.79 -29.99 -13.86
C LEU A 681 105.36 -31.26 -13.13
N LEU A 682 105.69 -32.43 -13.69
CA LEU A 682 105.38 -33.72 -13.09
C LEU A 682 106.09 -33.88 -11.74
N ASP A 683 107.32 -33.39 -11.63
CA ASP A 683 108.08 -33.44 -10.38
C ASP A 683 107.48 -32.54 -9.29
N LYS A 684 107.04 -31.33 -9.67
CA LYS A 684 106.25 -30.44 -8.79
C LYS A 684 104.91 -31.06 -8.39
N PHE A 685 104.26 -31.80 -9.29
CA PHE A 685 103.03 -32.52 -9.00
C PHE A 685 103.24 -33.66 -8.00
N LEU A 686 104.33 -34.43 -8.14
CA LEU A 686 104.71 -35.49 -7.20
C LEU A 686 105.00 -34.94 -5.80
N ALA A 687 105.67 -33.78 -5.69
CA ALA A 687 105.90 -33.11 -4.40
C ALA A 687 104.59 -32.71 -3.68
N TYR A 688 103.48 -32.58 -4.41
CA TYR A 688 102.17 -32.21 -3.86
C TYR A 688 101.34 -33.39 -3.33
N LEU A 689 101.76 -34.64 -3.58
CA LEU A 689 101.01 -35.83 -3.19
C LEU A 689 100.71 -35.96 -1.69
N PRO A 690 101.64 -35.66 -0.75
CA PRO A 690 101.34 -35.71 0.68
C PRO A 690 100.22 -34.73 1.08
N PHE A 691 100.21 -33.54 0.46
CA PHE A 691 99.13 -32.57 0.65
C PHE A 691 97.80 -33.09 0.11
N MET A 692 97.80 -33.68 -1.10
CA MET A 692 96.60 -34.28 -1.70
C MET A 692 96.01 -35.38 -0.82
N LYS A 693 96.85 -36.23 -0.22
CA LYS A 693 96.43 -37.25 0.75
C LYS A 693 95.74 -36.63 1.96
N LYS A 694 96.33 -35.58 2.57
CA LYS A 694 95.74 -34.85 3.69
C LYS A 694 94.41 -34.18 3.29
N TYR A 695 94.34 -33.59 2.10
CA TYR A 695 93.13 -32.95 1.57
C TYR A 695 92.01 -33.96 1.29
N LEU A 696 92.32 -35.15 0.77
CA LEU A 696 91.35 -36.23 0.56
C LEU A 696 90.74 -36.71 1.89
N ILE A 697 91.56 -36.91 2.93
CA ILE A 697 91.09 -37.30 4.27
C ILE A 697 90.17 -36.22 4.86
N LEU A 698 90.57 -34.95 4.78
CA LEU A 698 89.75 -33.82 5.24
C LEU A 698 88.43 -33.68 4.45
N SER A 699 88.47 -33.92 3.14
CA SER A 699 87.28 -33.84 2.29
C SER A 699 86.32 -35.00 2.56
N TYR A 700 86.85 -36.21 2.78
CA TYR A 700 86.07 -37.39 3.15
C TYR A 700 85.37 -37.23 4.51
N THR A 701 86.09 -36.74 5.53
CA THR A 701 85.49 -36.47 6.85
C THR A 701 84.40 -35.39 6.80
N ARG A 702 84.62 -34.31 6.02
CA ARG A 702 83.60 -33.28 5.76
C ARG A 702 82.37 -33.85 5.06
N LEU A 703 82.56 -34.76 4.10
CA LEU A 703 81.49 -35.43 3.37
C LEU A 703 80.66 -36.33 4.30
N ASN A 704 81.31 -37.16 5.12
CA ASN A 704 80.64 -38.00 6.10
C ASN A 704 79.82 -37.18 7.11
N LYS A 705 80.34 -36.03 7.55
CA LYS A 705 79.59 -35.10 8.41
C LYS A 705 78.33 -34.58 7.70
N LYS A 706 78.42 -34.19 6.41
CA LYS A 706 77.25 -33.79 5.61
C LYS A 706 76.24 -34.93 5.45
N GLU A 707 76.69 -36.16 5.19
CA GLU A 707 75.81 -37.33 5.10
C GLU A 707 75.10 -37.65 6.43
N LYS A 708 75.80 -37.54 7.56
CA LYS A 708 75.19 -37.67 8.89
C LYS A 708 74.10 -36.62 9.13
N ASN A 709 74.35 -35.37 8.76
CA ASN A 709 73.36 -34.29 8.83
C ASN A 709 72.14 -34.57 7.94
N LEU A 710 72.34 -35.14 6.73
CA LEU A 710 71.24 -35.56 5.86
C LEU A 710 70.36 -36.65 6.50
N ARG A 711 70.96 -37.62 7.18
CA ARG A 711 70.24 -38.69 7.90
C ARG A 711 69.42 -38.11 9.05
N GLN A 712 70.01 -37.24 9.87
CA GLN A 712 69.29 -36.55 10.95
C GLN A 712 68.10 -35.76 10.41
N LEU A 713 68.31 -35.01 9.34
CA LEU A 713 67.26 -34.20 8.71
C LEU A 713 66.12 -35.05 8.12
N ASN A 714 66.42 -36.24 7.57
CA ASN A 714 65.40 -37.20 7.13
C ASN A 714 64.56 -37.73 8.31
N ASN A 715 65.19 -38.03 9.44
CA ASN A 715 64.47 -38.49 10.64
C ASN A 715 63.52 -37.41 11.16
N SER A 716 63.97 -36.16 11.20
CA SER A 716 63.14 -35.01 11.57
C SER A 716 61.95 -34.83 10.62
N ILE A 717 62.16 -34.95 9.30
CA ILE A 717 61.08 -34.89 8.30
C ILE A 717 60.06 -36.02 8.53
N ASN A 718 60.52 -37.26 8.72
CA ASN A 718 59.63 -38.40 8.95
C ASN A 718 58.79 -38.24 10.22
N PHE A 719 59.40 -37.76 11.31
CA PHE A 719 58.69 -37.44 12.55
C PHE A 719 57.60 -36.39 12.35
N LEU A 720 57.92 -35.31 11.62
CA LEU A 720 56.93 -34.26 11.30
C LEU A 720 55.79 -34.78 10.41
N ILE A 721 56.08 -35.66 9.45
CA ILE A 721 55.05 -36.31 8.61
C ILE A 721 54.10 -37.15 9.46
N GLN A 722 54.62 -37.93 10.41
CA GLN A 722 53.79 -38.74 11.33
C GLN A 722 52.88 -37.85 12.19
N ASN A 723 53.43 -36.79 12.77
CA ASN A 723 52.66 -35.81 13.55
C ASN A 723 51.57 -35.14 12.70
N TYR A 724 51.90 -34.73 11.47
CA TYR A 724 50.93 -34.14 10.54
C TYR A 724 49.78 -35.11 10.24
N LYS A 725 50.07 -36.39 9.98
CA LYS A 725 49.03 -37.44 9.77
C LYS A 725 48.14 -37.62 11.00
N ALA A 726 48.70 -37.60 12.21
CA ALA A 726 47.93 -37.72 13.45
C ALA A 726 47.00 -36.52 13.70
N PHE A 727 47.42 -35.29 13.34
CA PHE A 727 46.55 -34.12 13.41
C PHE A 727 45.49 -34.12 12.30
N GLN A 728 45.81 -34.65 11.11
CA GLN A 728 44.88 -34.79 10.01
C GLN A 728 43.70 -35.72 10.36
N SER A 729 43.94 -36.84 11.04
CA SER A 729 42.86 -37.74 11.50
C SER A 729 41.96 -37.07 12.54
N LYS A 730 42.56 -36.35 13.51
CA LYS A 730 41.80 -35.56 14.50
C LYS A 730 40.95 -34.47 13.86
N ALA A 731 41.49 -33.77 12.85
CA ALA A 731 40.74 -32.76 12.09
C ALA A 731 39.53 -33.37 11.37
N PHE A 732 39.69 -34.56 10.77
CA PHE A 732 38.60 -35.27 10.12
C PHE A 732 37.47 -35.64 11.10
N ILE A 733 37.80 -36.11 12.30
CA ILE A 733 36.83 -36.44 13.36
C ILE A 733 36.03 -35.21 13.79
N TYR A 734 36.68 -34.06 13.97
CA TYR A 734 35.97 -32.83 14.33
C TYR A 734 35.08 -32.33 13.21
N LYS A 735 35.55 -32.40 11.95
CA LYS A 735 34.76 -32.02 10.78
C LYS A 735 33.49 -32.86 10.64
N SER A 736 33.60 -34.19 10.81
CA SER A 736 32.43 -35.09 10.75
C SER A 736 31.47 -34.82 11.92
N ALA A 737 31.97 -34.61 13.14
CA ALA A 737 31.15 -34.24 14.29
C ALA A 737 30.39 -32.92 14.07
N LEU A 738 31.03 -31.89 13.52
CA LEU A 738 30.37 -30.62 13.18
C LEU A 738 29.30 -30.78 12.11
N GLN A 739 29.53 -31.65 11.11
CA GLN A 739 28.55 -31.96 10.08
C GLN A 739 27.29 -32.65 10.65
N THR A 740 27.46 -33.58 11.59
CA THR A 740 26.31 -34.24 12.27
C THR A 740 25.49 -33.27 13.14
N ILE A 741 26.15 -32.32 13.82
CA ILE A 741 25.46 -31.30 14.61
C ILE A 741 24.71 -30.33 13.70
N SER A 742 25.34 -29.94 12.58
CA SER A 742 24.73 -29.07 11.57
C SER A 742 23.45 -29.67 10.97
N SER A 743 23.47 -30.95 10.59
CA SER A 743 22.29 -31.63 10.04
C SER A 743 21.13 -31.69 11.05
N LYS A 744 21.42 -32.00 12.33
CA LYS A 744 20.43 -31.98 13.42
C LYS A 744 19.83 -30.59 13.64
N LEU A 745 20.64 -29.54 13.66
CA LEU A 745 20.18 -28.15 13.79
C LEU A 745 19.29 -27.71 12.62
N LEU A 746 19.60 -28.12 11.39
CA LEU A 746 18.77 -27.84 10.20
C LEU A 746 17.39 -28.50 10.29
N VAL A 747 17.31 -29.74 10.77
CA VAL A 747 16.03 -30.43 11.00
C VAL A 747 15.22 -29.68 12.07
N HIS A 748 15.83 -29.35 13.20
CA HIS A 748 15.17 -28.58 14.26
C HIS A 748 14.69 -27.20 13.78
N GLN A 749 15.44 -26.53 12.89
CA GLN A 749 15.05 -25.26 12.30
C GLN A 749 13.77 -25.38 11.45
N LYS A 750 13.64 -26.45 10.65
CA LYS A 750 12.42 -26.74 9.89
C LYS A 750 11.22 -26.96 10.83
N VAL A 751 11.39 -27.76 11.88
CA VAL A 751 10.35 -28.00 12.89
C VAL A 751 9.94 -26.71 13.59
N LEU A 752 10.89 -25.90 14.05
CA LEU A 752 10.61 -24.59 14.67
C LEU A 752 9.91 -23.62 13.72
N ARG A 753 10.20 -23.67 12.41
CA ARG A 753 9.47 -22.85 11.41
C ARG A 753 8.00 -23.27 11.34
N ASN A 754 7.71 -24.57 11.32
CA ASN A 754 6.35 -25.09 11.31
C ASN A 754 5.60 -24.75 12.61
N LEU A 755 6.23 -24.92 13.77
CA LEU A 755 5.65 -24.54 15.07
C LEU A 755 5.36 -23.04 15.15
N LYS A 756 6.27 -22.18 14.63
CA LYS A 756 6.04 -20.73 14.54
C LYS A 756 4.85 -20.38 13.64
N LEU A 757 4.65 -21.09 12.53
CA LEU A 757 3.50 -20.88 11.65
C LEU A 757 2.19 -21.26 12.34
N LYS A 758 2.15 -22.40 13.04
CA LYS A 758 1.00 -22.82 13.87
C LYS A 758 0.68 -21.78 14.94
N LEU A 759 1.67 -21.33 15.71
CA LEU A 759 1.48 -20.30 16.74
C LEU A 759 1.00 -18.95 16.16
N LYS A 760 1.48 -18.55 14.97
CA LYS A 760 1.00 -17.34 14.27
C LYS A 760 -0.45 -17.49 13.80
N ALA A 761 -0.83 -18.67 13.29
CA ALA A 761 -2.20 -18.97 12.91
C ALA A 761 -3.13 -18.86 14.12
N MET A 762 -2.75 -19.47 15.25
CA MET A 762 -3.50 -19.40 16.51
C MET A 762 -3.62 -17.97 17.04
N SER A 763 -2.53 -17.18 17.02
CA SER A 763 -2.60 -15.75 17.36
C SER A 763 -3.54 -14.97 16.44
N SER A 764 -3.61 -15.33 15.16
CA SER A 764 -4.50 -14.68 14.19
C SER A 764 -5.97 -15.05 14.42
N GLU A 765 -6.25 -16.29 14.83
CA GLU A 765 -7.58 -16.77 15.22
C GLU A 765 -8.08 -16.06 16.49
N GLN A 766 -7.22 -15.96 17.51
CA GLN A 766 -7.54 -15.18 18.72
C GLN A 766 -7.85 -13.71 18.41
N ARG A 767 -7.08 -13.08 17.52
CA ARG A 767 -7.38 -11.72 17.05
C ARG A 767 -8.71 -11.68 16.29
N LEU A 768 -8.95 -12.64 15.40
CA LEU A 768 -10.19 -12.73 14.65
C LEU A 768 -11.40 -12.81 15.59
N LEU A 769 -11.37 -13.66 16.62
CA LEU A 769 -12.43 -13.75 17.64
C LEU A 769 -12.67 -12.41 18.34
N LYS A 770 -11.61 -11.70 18.74
CA LYS A 770 -11.72 -10.34 19.31
C LYS A 770 -12.31 -9.32 18.32
N PHE A 771 -12.07 -9.49 17.03
CA PHE A 771 -12.56 -8.60 15.98
C PHE A 771 -13.96 -8.94 15.45
N LEU A 772 -14.42 -10.19 15.59
CA LEU A 772 -15.71 -10.65 15.05
C LEU A 772 -16.91 -9.80 15.48
N PRO A 773 -17.06 -9.40 16.77
CA PRO A 773 -18.16 -8.53 17.18
C PRO A 773 -18.18 -7.16 16.50
N LYS A 774 -17.01 -6.68 16.06
CA LYS A 774 -16.83 -5.38 15.40
C LYS A 774 -16.93 -5.48 13.87
N LEU A 775 -16.82 -6.68 13.29
CA LEU A 775 -16.88 -6.90 11.86
C LEU A 775 -18.31 -6.76 11.35
N ARG A 776 -18.56 -5.70 10.58
CA ARG A 776 -19.82 -5.48 9.88
C ARG A 776 -19.68 -5.95 8.44
N TYR A 777 -20.51 -6.90 7.99
CA TYR A 777 -20.63 -7.16 6.56
C TYR A 777 -21.14 -5.89 5.87
N VAL A 778 -20.55 -5.54 4.74
CA VAL A 778 -20.96 -4.37 3.94
C VAL A 778 -21.81 -4.89 2.78
N PRO A 779 -23.13 -5.07 2.95
CA PRO A 779 -24.02 -5.44 1.85
C PRO A 779 -24.25 -4.19 1.00
N THR A 780 -23.30 -3.88 0.12
CA THR A 780 -23.45 -2.76 -0.81
C THR A 780 -23.85 -3.31 -2.17
N THR A 781 -25.03 -2.91 -2.66
CA THR A 781 -25.35 -2.98 -4.07
C THR A 781 -24.30 -2.17 -4.85
N LYS A 782 -24.03 -2.53 -6.11
CA LYS A 782 -23.07 -1.79 -6.95
C LYS A 782 -23.37 -0.29 -6.95
N ALA A 783 -24.65 0.08 -6.96
CA ALA A 783 -25.13 1.47 -6.88
C ALA A 783 -24.64 2.22 -5.62
N LYS A 784 -24.78 1.63 -4.42
CA LYS A 784 -24.31 2.27 -3.17
C LYS A 784 -22.78 2.43 -3.15
N MET A 785 -22.03 1.53 -3.79
CA MET A 785 -20.59 1.67 -3.93
C MET A 785 -20.23 2.85 -4.84
N TYR A 786 -20.86 2.92 -6.02
CA TYR A 786 -20.66 4.04 -6.95
C TYR A 786 -21.00 5.38 -6.30
N GLN A 787 -22.13 5.47 -5.60
CA GLN A 787 -22.55 6.69 -4.90
C GLN A 787 -21.53 7.12 -3.82
N ARG A 788 -20.99 6.19 -3.05
CA ARG A 788 -19.96 6.50 -2.04
C ARG A 788 -18.63 6.91 -2.65
N VAL A 789 -18.20 6.24 -3.72
CA VAL A 789 -17.00 6.62 -4.45
C VAL A 789 -17.19 7.99 -5.08
N GLU A 790 -18.35 8.28 -5.66
CA GLU A 790 -18.66 9.60 -6.21
C GLU A 790 -18.63 10.71 -5.15
N LEU A 791 -19.18 10.45 -3.95
CA LEU A 791 -19.11 11.38 -2.82
C LEU A 791 -17.66 11.62 -2.37
N LEU A 792 -16.83 10.57 -2.34
CA LEU A 792 -15.40 10.70 -2.05
C LEU A 792 -14.66 11.50 -3.14
N MET A 793 -14.94 11.25 -4.42
CA MET A 793 -14.37 12.02 -5.53
C MET A 793 -14.69 13.51 -5.38
N LYS A 794 -15.95 13.86 -5.09
CA LYS A 794 -16.38 15.24 -4.86
C LYS A 794 -15.64 15.93 -3.70
N LYS A 795 -15.28 15.18 -2.64
CA LYS A 795 -14.59 15.74 -1.46
C LYS A 795 -13.08 15.86 -1.60
N PHE A 796 -12.43 14.86 -2.22
CA PHE A 796 -10.97 14.73 -2.19
C PHE A 796 -10.29 15.09 -3.50
N VAL A 797 -10.95 14.87 -4.64
CA VAL A 797 -10.38 15.10 -5.97
C VAL A 797 -10.87 16.42 -6.56
N ASP A 798 -12.05 16.87 -6.13
CA ASP A 798 -12.73 18.03 -6.70
C ASP A 798 -12.82 19.30 -5.81
N PRO A 799 -11.91 19.60 -4.85
CA PRO A 799 -11.95 20.92 -4.22
C PRO A 799 -11.26 21.93 -5.15
N LYS A 800 -12.07 22.78 -5.80
CA LYS A 800 -11.66 23.96 -6.59
C LYS A 800 -10.47 23.70 -7.52
N MET A 801 -10.72 23.01 -8.64
CA MET A 801 -9.77 23.03 -9.76
C MET A 801 -9.72 24.46 -10.33
N SER A 802 -8.87 25.32 -9.74
CA SER A 802 -8.31 26.47 -10.45
C SER A 802 -7.36 25.87 -11.48
N TYR A 803 -7.87 25.62 -12.68
CA TYR A 803 -7.10 24.91 -13.68
C TYR A 803 -5.96 25.78 -14.19
N VAL A 804 -4.82 25.14 -14.44
CA VAL A 804 -3.64 25.58 -15.21
C VAL A 804 -3.97 26.03 -16.66
N ILE A 805 -5.24 26.05 -17.05
CA ILE A 805 -5.69 26.38 -18.42
C ILE A 805 -5.26 27.80 -18.83
N ASP A 806 -5.25 28.74 -17.88
CA ASP A 806 -4.80 30.11 -18.16
C ASP A 806 -3.28 30.22 -18.31
N GLN A 807 -2.51 29.31 -17.68
CA GLN A 807 -1.05 29.26 -17.83
C GLN A 807 -0.62 28.84 -19.23
N ILE A 808 -1.49 28.21 -20.03
CA ILE A 808 -1.20 27.87 -21.44
C ILE A 808 -0.96 29.14 -22.25
N TYR A 809 -1.74 30.20 -22.00
CA TYR A 809 -1.51 31.49 -22.62
C TYR A 809 -0.18 32.08 -22.18
N ASP A 810 0.06 32.08 -20.87
CA ASP A 810 1.25 32.68 -20.30
C ASP A 810 2.52 31.97 -20.78
N GLN A 811 2.50 30.63 -20.90
CA GLN A 811 3.59 29.84 -21.47
C GLN A 811 3.94 30.22 -22.91
N LYS A 812 2.94 30.41 -23.77
CA LYS A 812 3.17 30.83 -25.17
C LYS A 812 3.62 32.28 -25.32
N LEU A 813 3.45 33.09 -24.29
CA LEU A 813 3.74 34.52 -24.31
C LEU A 813 4.98 34.89 -23.48
N LYS A 814 5.69 33.90 -22.91
CA LYS A 814 6.87 34.12 -22.06
C LYS A 814 7.98 34.93 -22.73
N SER A 815 8.18 34.77 -24.04
CA SER A 815 9.21 35.47 -24.82
C SER A 815 8.78 36.84 -25.35
N THR A 816 7.55 37.28 -25.08
CA THR A 816 7.02 38.55 -25.59
C THR A 816 7.01 39.63 -24.52
N SER A 817 7.16 40.90 -24.93
CA SER A 817 7.06 42.03 -24.00
C SER A 817 5.71 42.02 -23.26
N LYS A 818 5.67 42.46 -22.00
CA LYS A 818 4.47 42.37 -21.14
C LYS A 818 3.23 43.02 -21.78
N LYS A 819 3.40 44.16 -22.46
CA LYS A 819 2.32 44.87 -23.18
C LYS A 819 1.80 44.06 -24.37
N MET A 820 2.70 43.53 -25.21
CA MET A 820 2.32 42.70 -26.36
C MET A 820 1.72 41.35 -25.92
N ALA A 821 2.24 40.76 -24.85
CA ALA A 821 1.72 39.54 -24.23
C ALA A 821 0.25 39.74 -23.81
N ALA A 822 -0.05 40.82 -23.10
CA ALA A 822 -1.40 41.14 -22.65
C ALA A 822 -2.37 41.31 -23.83
N ALA A 823 -1.99 42.08 -24.85
CA ALA A 823 -2.82 42.29 -26.04
C ALA A 823 -3.08 40.98 -26.82
N ARG A 824 -2.06 40.15 -27.01
CA ARG A 824 -2.19 38.83 -27.67
C ARG A 824 -3.06 37.88 -26.84
N LYS A 825 -2.90 37.85 -25.52
CA LYS A 825 -3.74 37.05 -24.60
C LYS A 825 -5.21 37.45 -24.71
N GLN A 826 -5.52 38.74 -24.64
CA GLN A 826 -6.89 39.24 -24.81
C GLN A 826 -7.46 38.89 -26.19
N LYS A 827 -6.68 39.07 -27.26
CA LYS A 827 -7.09 38.68 -28.62
C LYS A 827 -7.43 37.19 -28.69
N TRP A 828 -6.58 36.32 -28.15
CA TRP A 828 -6.84 34.88 -28.14
C TRP A 828 -8.04 34.49 -27.27
N GLN A 829 -8.20 35.10 -26.09
CA GLN A 829 -9.38 34.87 -25.24
C GLN A 829 -10.67 35.30 -25.94
N ARG A 830 -10.64 36.43 -26.67
CA ARG A 830 -11.76 36.90 -27.49
C ARG A 830 -12.10 35.90 -28.61
N LEU A 831 -11.09 35.41 -29.32
CA LEU A 831 -11.28 34.39 -30.37
C LEU A 831 -11.80 33.06 -29.81
N GLU A 832 -11.29 32.61 -28.65
CA GLU A 832 -11.82 31.41 -27.99
C GLU A 832 -13.28 31.60 -27.57
N LYS A 833 -13.61 32.74 -26.97
CA LYS A 833 -14.97 33.05 -26.52
C LYS A 833 -15.99 32.99 -27.65
N TYR A 834 -15.65 33.47 -28.85
CA TYR A 834 -16.57 33.50 -29.99
C TYR A 834 -16.52 32.25 -30.87
N PHE A 835 -15.33 31.71 -31.14
CA PHE A 835 -15.15 30.62 -32.10
C PHE A 835 -14.90 29.25 -31.48
N GLY A 836 -14.66 29.16 -30.17
CA GLY A 836 -14.34 27.92 -29.47
C GLY A 836 -15.27 26.76 -29.80
N GLY A 837 -16.58 27.01 -29.78
CA GLY A 837 -17.63 26.01 -30.02
C GLY A 837 -17.85 25.62 -31.49
N VAL A 838 -17.29 26.37 -32.46
CA VAL A 838 -17.37 26.09 -33.91
C VAL A 838 -16.04 25.66 -34.52
N THR A 839 -14.96 25.61 -33.74
CA THR A 839 -13.61 25.28 -34.26
C THR A 839 -13.51 23.95 -34.99
N GLN A 840 -14.29 22.96 -34.58
CA GLN A 840 -14.33 21.64 -35.23
C GLN A 840 -15.04 21.67 -36.59
N MET A 841 -15.87 22.68 -36.87
CA MET A 841 -16.46 22.91 -38.20
C MET A 841 -15.40 23.30 -39.23
N SER A 842 -14.17 23.68 -38.82
CA SER A 842 -13.09 24.00 -39.78
C SER A 842 -12.71 22.86 -40.74
N ARG A 843 -13.15 21.63 -40.45
CA ARG A 843 -12.95 20.45 -41.31
C ARG A 843 -14.09 20.25 -42.31
N MET A 844 -15.13 21.08 -42.27
CA MET A 844 -16.33 20.93 -43.09
C MET A 844 -16.29 21.84 -44.31
N ASN A 845 -16.79 21.30 -45.43
CA ASN A 845 -17.01 22.08 -46.65
C ASN A 845 -18.34 22.84 -46.57
N THR A 846 -18.52 23.86 -47.40
CA THR A 846 -19.74 24.68 -47.45
C THR A 846 -21.02 23.85 -47.65
N LYS A 847 -20.99 22.84 -48.54
CA LYS A 847 -22.10 21.88 -48.74
C LYS A 847 -22.42 21.04 -47.49
N GLN A 848 -21.42 20.74 -46.66
CA GLN A 848 -21.65 20.03 -45.39
C GLN A 848 -22.24 20.97 -44.34
N ILE A 849 -21.84 22.24 -44.36
CA ILE A 849 -22.37 23.27 -43.47
C ILE A 849 -23.85 23.54 -43.76
N SER A 850 -24.26 23.61 -45.03
CA SER A 850 -25.68 23.76 -45.41
C SER A 850 -26.53 22.56 -45.00
N ASN A 851 -25.92 21.37 -44.90
CA ASN A 851 -26.57 20.15 -44.40
C ASN A 851 -26.64 20.06 -42.86
N ASN A 852 -26.11 21.06 -42.14
CA ASN A 852 -26.27 21.13 -40.69
C ASN A 852 -27.71 21.42 -40.31
N VAL A 853 -28.03 21.12 -39.05
CA VAL A 853 -29.31 21.49 -38.43
C VAL A 853 -29.04 22.49 -37.32
N ALA A 854 -29.63 23.67 -37.40
CA ALA A 854 -29.50 24.71 -36.40
C ALA A 854 -30.56 24.56 -35.30
N ILE A 855 -30.16 24.72 -34.05
CA ILE A 855 -31.04 24.77 -32.88
C ILE A 855 -30.85 26.14 -32.24
N ILE A 856 -31.86 27.01 -32.32
CA ILE A 856 -31.77 28.42 -31.92
C ILE A 856 -32.61 28.67 -30.66
N ILE A 857 -32.02 29.38 -29.70
CA ILE A 857 -32.66 29.82 -28.45
C ILE A 857 -32.48 31.33 -28.33
N GLY A 858 -33.56 32.07 -28.06
CA GLY A 858 -33.53 33.53 -28.07
C GLY A 858 -33.59 34.09 -29.50
N GLN A 859 -34.69 33.84 -30.22
CA GLN A 859 -34.80 34.21 -31.64
C GLN A 859 -34.59 35.72 -31.87
N GLN A 860 -35.03 36.56 -30.93
CA GLN A 860 -34.87 38.02 -31.01
C GLN A 860 -33.39 38.42 -30.92
N GLU A 861 -32.66 37.84 -29.96
CA GLU A 861 -31.23 38.10 -29.77
C GLU A 861 -30.37 37.50 -30.91
N GLU A 862 -30.82 36.40 -31.52
CA GLU A 862 -30.08 35.66 -32.56
C GLU A 862 -30.61 35.90 -33.99
N MET A 863 -31.26 37.03 -34.25
CA MET A 863 -31.87 37.30 -35.57
C MET A 863 -30.87 37.22 -36.74
N ASN A 864 -29.61 37.60 -36.51
CA ASN A 864 -28.56 37.46 -37.51
C ASN A 864 -28.27 35.98 -37.86
N ALA A 865 -28.26 35.11 -36.85
CA ALA A 865 -28.10 33.67 -37.05
C ALA A 865 -29.26 33.07 -37.85
N VAL A 866 -30.49 33.49 -37.53
CA VAL A 866 -31.71 33.08 -38.23
C VAL A 866 -31.63 33.45 -39.71
N ARG A 867 -31.29 34.72 -40.01
CA ARG A 867 -31.16 35.21 -41.40
C ARG A 867 -30.07 34.48 -42.18
N GLU A 868 -28.91 34.26 -41.57
CA GLU A 868 -27.83 33.50 -42.22
C GLU A 868 -28.22 32.03 -42.47
N CYS A 869 -28.90 31.39 -41.52
CA CYS A 869 -29.38 30.03 -41.70
C CYS A 869 -30.43 29.93 -42.82
N GLN A 870 -31.34 30.90 -42.93
CA GLN A 870 -32.32 30.98 -44.02
C GLN A 870 -31.62 31.14 -45.38
N LYS A 871 -30.65 32.06 -45.49
CA LYS A 871 -29.86 32.27 -46.71
C LYS A 871 -29.13 30.99 -47.17
N LEU A 872 -28.67 30.16 -46.22
CA LEU A 872 -27.95 28.92 -46.50
C LEU A 872 -28.84 27.67 -46.58
N GLY A 873 -30.16 27.82 -46.42
CA GLY A 873 -31.11 26.69 -46.43
C GLY A 873 -30.97 25.72 -45.25
N ILE A 874 -30.34 26.14 -44.16
CA ILE A 874 -30.12 25.32 -42.96
C ILE A 874 -31.45 25.15 -42.21
N LYS A 875 -31.82 23.91 -41.91
CA LYS A 875 -33.06 23.63 -41.17
C LYS A 875 -32.96 24.05 -39.71
N MET A 876 -33.96 24.79 -39.24
CA MET A 876 -33.93 25.44 -37.92
C MET A 876 -34.99 24.86 -36.97
N PHE A 877 -34.52 24.53 -35.76
CA PHE A 877 -35.34 24.20 -34.59
C PHE A 877 -35.24 25.35 -33.58
N THR A 878 -36.31 26.12 -33.41
CA THR A 878 -36.26 27.32 -32.58
C THR A 878 -37.18 27.20 -31.38
N VAL A 879 -36.67 27.55 -30.19
CA VAL A 879 -37.53 27.80 -29.03
C VAL A 879 -38.09 29.21 -29.17
N VAL A 880 -39.41 29.33 -29.21
CA VAL A 880 -40.13 30.56 -29.53
C VAL A 880 -40.93 31.00 -28.30
N ASP A 881 -40.61 32.17 -27.76
CA ASP A 881 -41.42 32.84 -26.75
C ASP A 881 -42.48 33.73 -27.43
N THR A 882 -43.39 34.32 -26.66
CA THR A 882 -44.53 35.08 -27.17
C THR A 882 -44.12 36.34 -27.93
N ASN A 883 -42.91 36.85 -27.74
CA ASN A 883 -42.36 38.00 -28.47
C ASN A 883 -41.69 37.63 -29.80
N CYS A 884 -41.51 36.35 -30.13
CA CYS A 884 -40.83 35.96 -31.37
C CYS A 884 -41.81 35.60 -32.50
N ASN A 885 -41.32 35.56 -33.74
CA ASN A 885 -42.12 35.22 -34.92
C ASN A 885 -41.96 33.73 -35.26
N PRO A 886 -43.00 32.89 -35.10
CA PRO A 886 -42.92 31.46 -35.40
C PRO A 886 -42.68 31.15 -36.88
N GLN A 887 -42.92 32.09 -37.80
CA GLN A 887 -42.72 31.88 -39.25
C GLN A 887 -41.25 31.78 -39.65
N PHE A 888 -40.31 32.31 -38.86
CA PHE A 888 -38.89 32.29 -39.22
C PHE A 888 -38.19 30.95 -38.97
N SER A 889 -38.88 29.92 -38.48
CA SER A 889 -38.28 28.62 -38.15
C SER A 889 -39.10 27.45 -38.71
N ASP A 890 -38.44 26.40 -39.21
CA ASP A 890 -39.12 25.20 -39.72
C ASP A 890 -39.81 24.38 -38.61
N HIS A 891 -39.16 24.29 -37.44
CA HIS A 891 -39.63 23.54 -36.31
C HIS A 891 -39.62 24.38 -35.04
N ILE A 892 -40.81 24.77 -34.59
CA ILE A 892 -40.97 25.62 -33.41
C ILE A 892 -41.25 24.81 -32.15
N ILE A 893 -40.79 25.33 -31.02
CA ILE A 893 -41.16 24.85 -29.69
C ILE A 893 -41.63 26.08 -28.89
N PRO A 894 -42.94 26.31 -28.76
CA PRO A 894 -43.44 27.48 -28.05
C PRO A 894 -43.22 27.29 -26.56
N ALA A 895 -42.28 28.03 -25.96
CA ALA A 895 -41.94 27.91 -24.54
C ALA A 895 -41.15 29.14 -24.07
N ASN A 896 -41.17 29.36 -22.75
CA ASN A 896 -40.34 30.36 -22.08
C ASN A 896 -38.85 30.14 -22.33
N ASP A 897 -38.13 31.10 -22.92
CA ASP A 897 -36.68 31.05 -23.12
C ASP A 897 -35.86 31.87 -22.08
N ASP A 898 -36.53 32.72 -21.29
CA ASP A 898 -35.95 33.43 -20.14
C ASP A 898 -35.62 32.49 -18.97
N SER A 899 -36.39 31.42 -18.79
CA SER A 899 -36.21 30.49 -17.67
C SER A 899 -35.11 29.47 -17.93
N GLY A 900 -34.06 29.49 -17.11
CA GLY A 900 -33.01 28.47 -17.15
C GLY A 900 -33.54 27.04 -16.92
N THR A 901 -34.58 26.86 -16.10
CA THR A 901 -35.19 25.53 -15.87
C THR A 901 -36.01 25.04 -17.07
N SER A 902 -36.61 25.97 -17.82
CA SER A 902 -37.29 25.66 -19.09
C SER A 902 -36.27 25.19 -20.13
N MET A 903 -35.17 25.93 -20.28
CA MET A 903 -34.10 25.59 -21.22
C MET A 903 -33.39 24.29 -20.86
N GLU A 904 -33.13 24.04 -19.57
CA GLU A 904 -32.56 22.79 -19.10
C GLU A 904 -33.46 21.59 -19.46
N TYR A 905 -34.78 21.74 -19.30
CA TYR A 905 -35.73 20.69 -19.68
C TYR A 905 -35.73 20.43 -21.19
N ILE A 906 -35.88 21.46 -22.03
CA ILE A 906 -35.97 21.31 -23.49
C ILE A 906 -34.66 20.77 -24.06
N LEU A 907 -33.52 21.41 -23.75
CA LEU A 907 -32.21 20.98 -24.22
C LEU A 907 -31.83 19.60 -23.69
N GLY A 908 -32.23 19.26 -22.46
CA GLY A 908 -32.07 17.92 -21.90
C GLY A 908 -32.82 16.85 -22.71
N GLN A 909 -34.06 17.13 -23.14
CA GLN A 909 -34.80 16.23 -24.03
C GLN A 909 -34.15 16.12 -25.41
N MET A 910 -33.72 17.24 -26.01
CA MET A 910 -33.02 17.21 -27.30
C MET A 910 -31.74 16.37 -27.22
N LEU A 911 -30.92 16.58 -26.18
CA LEU A 911 -29.70 15.82 -25.95
C LEU A 911 -29.95 14.32 -25.83
N THR A 912 -31.00 13.90 -25.10
CA THR A 912 -31.30 12.48 -24.96
C THR A 912 -31.69 11.85 -26.29
N TYR A 913 -32.56 12.50 -27.08
CA TYR A 913 -32.98 12.01 -28.39
C TYR A 913 -31.83 11.96 -29.40
N ILE A 914 -30.97 12.99 -29.47
CA ILE A 914 -29.76 12.98 -30.31
C ILE A 914 -28.88 11.79 -29.97
N ARG A 915 -28.56 11.60 -28.69
CA ARG A 915 -27.66 10.52 -28.24
C ARG A 915 -28.24 9.14 -28.48
N LEU A 916 -29.54 8.96 -28.28
CA LEU A 916 -30.23 7.71 -28.57
C LEU A 916 -30.14 7.40 -30.08
N ALA A 917 -30.43 8.37 -30.94
CA ALA A 917 -30.34 8.21 -32.40
C ALA A 917 -28.91 7.90 -32.86
N GLN A 918 -27.89 8.61 -32.35
CA GLN A 918 -26.48 8.33 -32.65
C GLN A 918 -26.07 6.92 -32.20
N LYS A 919 -26.52 6.48 -31.02
CA LYS A 919 -26.24 5.13 -30.51
C LYS A 919 -26.89 4.06 -31.41
N LEU A 920 -28.10 4.30 -31.89
CA LEU A 920 -28.77 3.42 -32.84
C LEU A 920 -28.01 3.37 -34.16
N LYS A 921 -27.62 4.53 -34.71
CA LYS A 921 -26.79 4.59 -35.92
C LYS A 921 -25.50 3.76 -35.78
N ARG A 922 -24.76 3.93 -34.69
CA ARG A 922 -23.52 3.16 -34.41
C ARG A 922 -23.76 1.65 -34.31
N LYS A 923 -24.91 1.24 -33.76
CA LYS A 923 -25.28 -0.19 -33.72
C LYS A 923 -25.60 -0.72 -35.10
N ILE A 924 -26.38 0.01 -35.90
CA ILE A 924 -26.73 -0.37 -37.26
C ILE A 924 -25.47 -0.46 -38.11
N SER A 925 -24.58 0.54 -38.06
CA SER A 925 -23.32 0.52 -38.82
C SER A 925 -22.41 -0.64 -38.44
N PHE A 926 -22.39 -1.03 -37.15
CA PHE A 926 -21.61 -2.19 -36.68
C PHE A 926 -22.20 -3.51 -37.15
N VAL A 927 -23.54 -3.62 -37.23
CA VAL A 927 -24.24 -4.80 -37.75
C VAL A 927 -24.12 -4.92 -39.27
N THR A 928 -24.01 -3.81 -40.01
CA THR A 928 -23.78 -3.85 -41.46
C THR A 928 -22.33 -4.07 -41.87
N TYR A 929 -21.39 -3.88 -40.94
CA TYR A 929 -19.95 -4.08 -41.17
C TYR A 929 -19.50 -5.51 -40.84
N LYS A 930 -20.20 -6.17 -39.90
CA LYS A 930 -20.14 -7.62 -39.73
C LYS A 930 -21.03 -8.30 -40.75
#